data_AF-A0A4Y6PPD2-F1
#
_entry.id   AF-A0A4Y6PPD2-F1
#
_cell.length_a   1.000
_cell.length_b   1.000
_cell.length_c   1.000
_cell.angle_alpha   90.00
_cell.angle_beta   90.00
_cell.angle_gamma   90.00
#
_symmetry.space_group_name_H-M   'P 1'
#
loop_
_entity.id
_entity.type
_entity.pdbx_description
1 polymer ?
#
loop_
_entity_poly.entity_id
_entity_poly.type
_entity_poly.pdbx_seq_one_letter_code
_entity_poly.pdbx_strand_id
1 'polypeptide(L)'
;METPLKIQDAQPEPPVRGEGALRGFERLFLYADRAVERLVPARLNPLGQTGALANMSFIVALVSGVLLLFWYVPSVHKAWASLEQMGFLGEFMRSLHRYSSDATMFFVIVHALRMFAARRFNGARWLPWVTGVVLVGLLWFVGWLGYWLVWDVRAQTLAVGTAKVLEVFPIFTEPLSRSFLTDAGVSTGLFFMVFFFHMLLPLAMGVALWMHISRMSRAKFLTSRPMTLWLVGVLLLVSVLIPATSAEQAQMAVQPEAFSADWWYLLPMSLTERLSGGAIIALGFGLTLPAVAIPWWMTRQTPQKAVIDTNRCNGCARCVEDCPYDAIVMVPRKDGHPRYEIQAELDPAKCVGCGICAGACNPGGIGLPQMPVQDKRKTVDAWIDETLEREERPFIAFLCSNSAAADFAVDAQGRCPELPGWRVIPVPCAGWVHALTIERAIRRGAEAVLVAGCGSSDPYYREGIKWTKKRLAGERQPYFRREKLHSKEIDTSGVRFVTYNRTQKAAFIDTAKRLRDGVIDEKEKGYSPAKKYVGGVLVAALLSAIVVAASDAPSLVPTNTEPQLVVSVKHRPDAVENCRDISAEEKSTTMRHMQAADGKICERSRPDVRVGIWLDGEQVGEHVYEAHGLSSDGPGIGTERLAVTPGEHHVTVRLGNSAQPEQWTHEWSDTLDFDAGRSRVVLYENTEGFIVE
;
A
#
# COMPACT_ATOMS: atom_id res chain seq x y z
N MET A 1 3.88 -14.48 44.44
CA MET A 1 3.09 -13.38 43.85
C MET A 1 3.02 -13.62 42.36
N GLU A 2 1.84 -13.98 41.83
CA GLU A 2 1.66 -14.07 40.38
C GLU A 2 1.77 -12.65 39.79
N THR A 3 2.55 -12.51 38.73
CA THR A 3 2.70 -11.24 38.01
C THR A 3 1.33 -10.84 37.45
N PRO A 4 0.81 -9.64 37.75
CA PRO A 4 -0.49 -9.21 37.26
C PRO A 4 -0.49 -9.15 35.72
N LEU A 5 -1.54 -9.70 35.12
CA LEU A 5 -1.71 -9.80 33.67
C LEU A 5 -2.19 -8.45 33.13
N LYS A 6 -1.59 -7.93 32.06
CA LYS A 6 -2.14 -6.74 31.40
C LYS A 6 -3.34 -7.14 30.56
N ILE A 7 -4.38 -6.31 30.52
CA ILE A 7 -5.61 -6.63 29.76
C ILE A 7 -5.32 -6.88 28.27
N GLN A 8 -4.36 -6.17 27.69
CA GLN A 8 -3.88 -6.41 26.33
C GLN A 8 -3.24 -7.79 26.12
N ASP A 9 -2.79 -8.49 27.15
CA ASP A 9 -2.21 -9.83 27.02
C ASP A 9 -3.32 -10.89 26.80
N ALA A 10 -4.59 -10.50 26.96
CA ALA A 10 -5.73 -11.30 26.53
C ALA A 10 -5.96 -11.27 25.00
N GLN A 11 -5.09 -10.58 24.23
CA GLN A 11 -5.09 -10.71 22.78
C GLN A 11 -4.80 -12.16 22.39
N PRO A 12 -5.56 -12.72 21.43
CA PRO A 12 -5.29 -14.04 20.87
C PRO A 12 -4.07 -14.02 19.93
N GLU A 13 -3.63 -12.82 19.54
CA GLU A 13 -2.51 -12.59 18.64
C GLU A 13 -1.23 -12.37 19.44
N PRO A 14 -0.13 -13.03 19.06
CA PRO A 14 1.11 -12.94 19.80
C PRO A 14 1.79 -11.59 19.58
N PRO A 15 2.61 -11.15 20.56
CA PRO A 15 3.38 -9.92 20.42
C PRO A 15 4.36 -10.03 19.25
N VAL A 16 4.56 -8.91 18.55
CA VAL A 16 5.51 -8.83 17.44
C VAL A 16 6.84 -8.23 17.88
N ARG A 17 7.89 -8.42 17.07
CA ARG A 17 9.16 -7.69 17.25
C ARG A 17 8.89 -6.18 17.19
N GLY A 18 9.42 -5.41 18.14
CA GLY A 18 9.20 -3.96 18.20
C GLY A 18 7.80 -3.53 18.66
N GLU A 19 7.03 -4.41 19.32
CA GLU A 19 5.68 -4.17 19.84
C GLU A 19 5.51 -2.80 20.52
N GLY A 20 6.45 -2.42 21.39
CA GLY A 20 6.41 -1.14 22.12
C GLY A 20 6.48 0.08 21.19
N ALA A 21 7.37 0.05 20.19
CA ALA A 21 7.51 1.12 19.20
C ALA A 21 6.26 1.22 18.32
N LEU A 22 5.73 0.09 17.85
CA LEU A 22 4.49 0.05 17.07
C LEU A 22 3.29 0.58 17.85
N ARG A 23 3.21 0.34 19.17
CA ARG A 23 2.18 0.98 20.03
C ARG A 23 2.35 2.49 20.10
N GLY A 24 3.58 2.98 20.20
CA GLY A 24 3.88 4.40 20.12
C GLY A 24 3.39 5.00 18.80
N PHE A 25 3.67 4.31 17.69
CA PHE A 25 3.24 4.73 16.36
C PHE A 25 1.71 4.68 16.19
N GLU A 26 1.05 3.63 16.66
CA GLU A 26 -0.41 3.48 16.64
C GLU A 26 -1.12 4.62 17.39
N ARG A 27 -0.53 5.11 18.49
CA ARG A 27 -1.08 6.24 19.24
C ARG A 27 -1.20 7.50 18.40
N LEU A 28 -0.29 7.77 17.46
CA LEU A 28 -0.38 8.93 16.58
C LEU A 28 -1.66 8.89 15.76
N PHE A 29 -1.98 7.74 15.15
CA PHE A 29 -3.23 7.55 14.42
C PHE A 29 -4.46 7.67 15.32
N LEU A 30 -4.43 7.09 16.53
CA LEU A 30 -5.54 7.21 17.48
C LEU A 30 -5.78 8.65 17.95
N TYR A 31 -4.71 9.45 18.10
CA TYR A 31 -4.83 10.88 18.40
C TYR A 31 -5.38 11.65 17.21
N ALA A 32 -4.95 11.34 15.98
CA ALA A 32 -5.49 11.93 14.76
C ALA A 32 -6.98 11.62 14.59
N ASP A 33 -7.38 10.35 14.76
CA ASP A 33 -8.79 9.94 14.78
C ASP A 33 -9.59 10.73 15.81
N ARG A 34 -9.07 10.86 17.03
CA ARG A 34 -9.73 11.60 18.09
C ARG A 34 -9.84 13.09 17.76
N ALA A 35 -8.83 13.69 17.14
CA ALA A 35 -8.86 15.09 16.74
C ALA A 35 -9.94 15.34 15.68
N VAL A 36 -10.02 14.47 14.67
CA VAL A 36 -11.06 14.51 13.64
C VAL A 36 -12.44 14.23 14.24
N GLU A 37 -12.54 13.24 15.13
CA GLU A 37 -13.78 12.91 15.83
C GLU A 37 -14.24 14.02 16.77
N ARG A 38 -13.41 14.99 17.18
CA ARG A 38 -13.94 16.20 17.88
C ARG A 38 -14.72 17.12 16.95
N LEU A 39 -14.44 17.08 15.65
CA LEU A 39 -15.00 17.99 14.64
C LEU A 39 -16.17 17.35 13.89
N VAL A 40 -16.05 16.06 13.55
CA VAL A 40 -17.06 15.31 12.78
C VAL A 40 -17.46 14.03 13.49
N PRO A 41 -18.68 13.51 13.27
CA PRO A 41 -19.09 12.23 13.86
C PRO A 41 -18.18 11.09 13.40
N ALA A 42 -17.92 10.09 14.26
CA ALA A 42 -17.02 8.97 13.96
C ALA A 42 -17.36 8.20 12.66
N ARG A 43 -18.65 8.14 12.27
CA ARG A 43 -19.09 7.54 10.99
C ARG A 43 -18.62 8.33 9.75
N LEU A 44 -18.28 9.60 9.91
CA LEU A 44 -17.78 10.51 8.88
C LEU A 44 -16.31 10.89 9.13
N ASN A 45 -15.58 10.13 9.97
CA ASN A 45 -14.14 10.32 10.11
C ASN A 45 -13.44 9.71 8.88
N PRO A 46 -12.80 10.51 7.99
CA PRO A 46 -12.10 9.99 6.81
C PRO A 46 -10.87 9.15 7.18
N LEU A 47 -10.12 9.52 8.22
CA LEU A 47 -8.96 8.74 8.67
C LEU A 47 -9.37 7.34 9.11
N GLY A 48 -10.58 7.19 9.65
CA GLY A 48 -11.25 5.93 9.95
C GLY A 48 -11.58 5.01 8.79
N GLN A 49 -11.54 5.52 7.56
CA GLN A 49 -12.06 4.86 6.36
C GLN A 49 -11.06 4.88 5.21
N THR A 50 -9.75 4.98 5.51
CA THR A 50 -8.68 5.18 4.52
C THR A 50 -8.70 4.17 3.37
N GLY A 51 -8.89 2.88 3.64
CA GLY A 51 -8.97 1.87 2.57
C GLY A 51 -10.19 2.05 1.66
N ALA A 52 -11.35 2.39 2.23
CA ALA A 52 -12.56 2.64 1.45
C ALA A 52 -12.50 3.96 0.68
N LEU A 53 -11.83 4.98 1.23
CA LEU A 53 -11.56 6.24 0.55
C LEU A 53 -10.60 6.05 -0.62
N ALA A 54 -9.52 5.30 -0.43
CA ALA A 54 -8.57 4.95 -1.51
C ALA A 54 -9.29 4.22 -2.66
N ASN A 55 -10.14 3.24 -2.36
CA ASN A 55 -10.92 2.55 -3.40
C ASN A 55 -11.88 3.51 -4.11
N MET A 56 -12.55 4.40 -3.39
CA MET A 56 -13.48 5.36 -3.99
C MET A 56 -12.76 6.38 -4.87
N SER A 57 -11.62 6.93 -4.42
CA SER A 57 -10.81 7.84 -5.24
C SER A 57 -10.22 7.11 -6.45
N PHE A 58 -9.83 5.85 -6.32
CA PHE A 58 -9.36 5.03 -7.44
C PHE A 58 -10.46 4.82 -8.49
N ILE A 59 -11.70 4.58 -8.06
CA ILE A 59 -12.84 4.49 -8.98
C ILE A 59 -13.07 5.83 -9.70
N VAL A 60 -12.97 6.96 -8.99
CA VAL A 60 -13.04 8.28 -9.64
C VAL A 60 -11.94 8.43 -10.68
N ALA A 61 -10.70 8.07 -10.35
CA ALA A 61 -9.56 8.12 -11.27
C ALA A 61 -9.76 7.21 -12.48
N LEU A 62 -10.26 5.99 -12.29
CA LEU A 62 -10.53 5.04 -13.36
C LEU A 62 -11.59 5.59 -14.32
N VAL A 63 -12.70 6.10 -13.79
CA VAL A 63 -13.79 6.66 -14.60
C VAL A 63 -13.32 7.91 -15.33
N SER A 64 -12.64 8.84 -14.65
CA SER A 64 -12.14 10.05 -15.30
C SER A 64 -11.07 9.75 -16.36
N GLY A 65 -10.24 8.74 -16.13
CA GLY A 65 -9.22 8.29 -17.10
C GLY A 65 -9.83 7.74 -18.38
N VAL A 66 -10.90 6.94 -18.27
CA VAL A 66 -11.68 6.48 -19.43
C VAL A 66 -12.32 7.65 -20.17
N LEU A 67 -12.84 8.66 -19.45
CA LEU A 67 -13.43 9.84 -20.06
C LEU A 67 -12.38 10.71 -20.78
N LEU A 68 -11.13 10.76 -20.32
CA LEU A 68 -10.07 11.50 -21.01
C LEU A 68 -9.78 10.98 -22.43
N LEU A 69 -10.15 9.75 -22.74
CA LEU A 69 -9.99 9.17 -24.08
C LEU A 69 -10.80 9.89 -25.16
N PHE A 70 -11.80 10.71 -24.80
CA PHE A 70 -12.52 11.55 -25.77
C PHE A 70 -11.65 12.67 -26.35
N TRP A 71 -10.59 13.07 -25.66
CA TRP A 71 -9.72 14.17 -26.05
C TRP A 71 -8.26 13.73 -26.32
N TYR A 72 -7.77 12.74 -25.59
CA TYR A 72 -6.35 12.37 -25.58
C TYR A 72 -5.93 11.57 -26.82
N VAL A 73 -4.76 11.90 -27.38
CA VAL A 73 -4.16 11.17 -28.52
C VAL A 73 -2.87 10.49 -28.07
N PRO A 74 -2.80 9.14 -28.02
CA PRO A 74 -1.64 8.41 -27.53
C PRO A 74 -0.52 8.31 -28.58
N SER A 75 0.11 9.44 -28.91
CA SER A 75 1.25 9.54 -29.82
C SER A 75 2.26 10.55 -29.30
N VAL A 76 3.56 10.24 -29.39
CA VAL A 76 4.65 11.11 -28.93
C VAL A 76 4.57 12.52 -29.54
N HIS A 77 4.11 12.64 -30.80
CA HIS A 77 4.01 13.94 -31.49
C HIS A 77 2.74 14.73 -31.16
N LYS A 78 1.71 14.09 -30.59
CA LYS A 78 0.39 14.70 -30.37
C LYS A 78 -0.08 14.70 -28.91
N ALA A 79 0.56 13.93 -28.04
CA ALA A 79 0.11 13.75 -26.66
C ALA A 79 0.02 15.08 -25.90
N TRP A 80 1.12 15.84 -25.86
CA TRP A 80 1.17 17.15 -25.22
C TRP A 80 0.16 18.14 -25.83
N ALA A 81 0.17 18.29 -27.16
CA ALA A 81 -0.73 19.19 -27.86
C ALA A 81 -2.22 18.83 -27.67
N SER A 82 -2.55 17.53 -27.60
CA SER A 82 -3.91 17.08 -27.32
C SER A 82 -4.39 17.51 -25.94
N LEU A 83 -3.50 17.57 -24.94
CA LEU A 83 -3.81 18.01 -23.58
C LEU A 83 -4.03 19.51 -23.45
N GLU A 84 -3.26 20.33 -24.19
CA GLU A 84 -3.40 21.78 -24.18
C GLU A 84 -4.63 22.28 -24.97
N GLN A 85 -5.25 21.43 -25.78
CA GLN A 85 -6.37 21.79 -26.66
C GLN A 85 -7.72 21.22 -26.21
N MET A 86 -7.81 20.60 -25.02
CA MET A 86 -9.01 19.86 -24.59
C MET A 86 -10.22 20.75 -24.21
N GLY A 87 -10.00 22.06 -24.06
CA GLY A 87 -10.98 23.00 -23.54
C GLY A 87 -11.38 22.70 -22.09
N PHE A 88 -12.27 23.55 -21.53
CA PHE A 88 -12.60 23.51 -20.11
C PHE A 88 -13.03 22.13 -19.57
N LEU A 89 -13.88 21.40 -20.30
CA LEU A 89 -14.39 20.11 -19.82
C LEU A 89 -13.28 19.03 -19.76
N GLY A 90 -12.36 19.04 -20.73
CA GLY A 90 -11.25 18.10 -20.73
C GLY A 90 -10.18 18.45 -19.70
N GLU A 91 -9.85 19.73 -19.53
CA GLU A 91 -8.97 20.23 -18.47
C GLU A 91 -9.50 19.90 -17.07
N PHE A 92 -10.81 20.07 -16.87
CA PHE A 92 -11.48 19.67 -15.65
C PHE A 92 -11.37 18.16 -15.41
N MET A 93 -11.62 17.34 -16.44
CA MET A 93 -11.51 15.88 -16.33
C MET A 93 -10.08 15.44 -16.04
N ARG A 94 -9.09 16.12 -16.62
CA ARG A 94 -7.66 15.90 -16.38
C ARG A 94 -7.30 16.21 -14.94
N SER A 95 -7.76 17.35 -14.43
CA SER A 95 -7.59 17.76 -13.04
C SER A 95 -8.24 16.75 -12.08
N LEU A 96 -9.45 16.30 -12.40
CA LEU A 96 -10.15 15.28 -11.62
C LEU A 96 -9.38 13.94 -11.60
N HIS A 97 -8.87 13.49 -12.75
CA HIS A 97 -8.04 12.30 -12.85
C HIS A 97 -6.76 12.42 -12.03
N ARG A 98 -6.06 13.55 -12.14
CA ARG A 98 -4.86 13.89 -11.39
C ARG A 98 -5.09 13.80 -9.87
N TYR A 99 -6.00 14.60 -9.34
CA TYR A 99 -6.20 14.70 -7.88
C TYR A 99 -6.87 13.46 -7.28
N SER A 100 -7.68 12.73 -8.04
CA SER A 100 -8.22 11.45 -7.57
C SER A 100 -7.15 10.35 -7.51
N SER A 101 -6.16 10.36 -8.43
CA SER A 101 -4.99 9.50 -8.34
C SER A 101 -4.15 9.83 -7.10
N ASP A 102 -3.85 11.11 -6.86
CA ASP A 102 -3.06 11.56 -5.71
C ASP A 102 -3.76 11.26 -4.38
N ALA A 103 -5.06 11.50 -4.29
CA ALA A 103 -5.86 11.13 -3.13
C ALA A 103 -5.81 9.62 -2.88
N THR A 104 -5.82 8.79 -3.95
CA THR A 104 -5.67 7.34 -3.84
C THR A 104 -4.33 6.98 -3.23
N MET A 105 -3.24 7.57 -3.73
CA MET A 105 -1.89 7.33 -3.20
C MET A 105 -1.78 7.75 -1.73
N PHE A 106 -2.25 8.95 -1.39
CA PHE A 106 -2.28 9.44 -0.01
C PHE A 106 -3.04 8.48 0.92
N PHE A 107 -4.27 8.10 0.57
CA PHE A 107 -5.09 7.25 1.43
C PHE A 107 -4.54 5.83 1.54
N VAL A 108 -3.92 5.27 0.47
CA VAL A 108 -3.32 3.92 0.55
C VAL A 108 -2.06 3.91 1.40
N ILE A 109 -1.23 4.95 1.36
CA ILE A 109 -0.05 5.09 2.25
C ILE A 109 -0.51 5.18 3.70
N VAL A 110 -1.48 6.05 3.99
CA VAL A 110 -2.05 6.18 5.35
C VAL A 110 -2.68 4.85 5.79
N HIS A 111 -3.38 4.14 4.89
CA HIS A 111 -3.92 2.81 5.16
C HIS A 111 -2.83 1.81 5.52
N ALA A 112 -1.78 1.67 4.71
CA ALA A 112 -0.68 0.74 4.93
C ALA A 112 0.06 1.02 6.24
N LEU A 113 0.41 2.28 6.50
CA LEU A 113 1.07 2.70 7.74
C LEU A 113 0.21 2.44 8.98
N ARG A 114 -1.11 2.68 8.89
CA ARG A 114 -2.03 2.37 9.99
C ARG A 114 -2.14 0.87 10.23
N MET A 115 -2.23 0.06 9.18
CA MET A 115 -2.29 -1.40 9.31
C MET A 115 -0.98 -1.94 9.91
N PHE A 116 0.17 -1.36 9.55
CA PHE A 116 1.46 -1.66 10.14
C PHE A 116 1.51 -1.32 11.64
N ALA A 117 1.17 -0.09 11.99
CA ALA A 117 1.18 0.40 13.38
C ALA A 117 0.24 -0.41 14.28
N ALA A 118 -0.94 -0.75 13.77
CA ALA A 118 -1.92 -1.58 14.48
C ALA A 118 -1.57 -3.08 14.49
N ARG A 119 -0.45 -3.51 13.88
CA ARG A 119 -0.03 -4.92 13.75
C ARG A 119 -1.05 -5.80 13.01
N ARG A 120 -1.82 -5.19 12.11
CA ARG A 120 -2.85 -5.87 11.31
C ARG A 120 -2.28 -6.66 10.12
N PHE A 121 -1.02 -7.07 10.19
CA PHE A 121 -0.36 -7.98 9.25
C PHE A 121 -0.20 -9.41 9.79
N ASN A 122 -0.40 -9.62 11.10
CA ASN A 122 -0.16 -10.90 11.76
C ASN A 122 -1.22 -11.97 11.43
N GLY A 123 -0.83 -13.25 11.49
CA GLY A 123 -1.72 -14.38 11.42
C GLY A 123 -2.40 -14.54 10.06
N ALA A 124 -3.73 -14.71 10.06
CA ALA A 124 -4.52 -14.84 8.84
C ALA A 124 -4.43 -13.61 7.90
N ARG A 125 -3.93 -12.48 8.41
CA ARG A 125 -3.84 -11.20 7.69
C ARG A 125 -2.55 -11.01 6.88
N TRP A 126 -1.66 -12.00 6.85
CA TRP A 126 -0.47 -11.95 5.98
C TRP A 126 -0.85 -11.77 4.50
N LEU A 127 -1.93 -12.42 4.04
CA LEU A 127 -2.35 -12.34 2.63
C LEU A 127 -2.83 -10.94 2.24
N PRO A 128 -3.78 -10.31 2.97
CA PRO A 128 -4.09 -8.89 2.78
C PRO A 128 -2.87 -7.98 2.86
N TRP A 129 -1.92 -8.25 3.77
CA TRP A 129 -0.69 -7.44 3.86
C TRP A 129 0.15 -7.51 2.59
N VAL A 130 0.52 -8.71 2.15
CA VAL A 130 1.39 -8.91 0.96
C VAL A 130 0.71 -8.40 -0.31
N THR A 131 -0.56 -8.75 -0.52
CA THR A 131 -1.33 -8.23 -1.66
C THR A 131 -1.48 -6.70 -1.59
N GLY A 132 -1.55 -6.12 -0.38
CA GLY A 132 -1.56 -4.67 -0.18
C GLY A 132 -0.24 -4.01 -0.59
N VAL A 133 0.91 -4.58 -0.23
CA VAL A 133 2.23 -4.09 -0.67
C VAL A 133 2.36 -4.15 -2.19
N VAL A 134 1.91 -5.26 -2.81
CA VAL A 134 1.87 -5.40 -4.27
C VAL A 134 0.96 -4.35 -4.91
N LEU A 135 -0.23 -4.12 -4.35
CA LEU A 135 -1.16 -3.09 -4.83
C LEU A 135 -0.59 -1.68 -4.77
N VAL A 136 0.15 -1.33 -3.71
CA VAL A 136 0.83 -0.03 -3.62
C VAL A 136 1.88 0.11 -4.71
N GLY A 137 2.69 -0.93 -4.95
CA GLY A 137 3.67 -0.95 -6.03
C GLY A 137 3.03 -0.83 -7.42
N LEU A 138 1.94 -1.57 -7.67
CA LEU A 138 1.18 -1.48 -8.91
C LEU A 138 0.56 -0.09 -9.11
N LEU A 139 -0.05 0.48 -8.07
CA LEU A 139 -0.61 1.84 -8.13
C LEU A 139 0.47 2.87 -8.45
N TRP A 140 1.61 2.78 -7.77
CA TRP A 140 2.75 3.67 -8.02
C TRP A 140 3.23 3.55 -9.47
N PHE A 141 3.38 2.32 -9.98
CA PHE A 141 3.82 2.07 -11.35
C PHE A 141 2.79 2.57 -12.39
N VAL A 142 1.49 2.41 -12.14
CA VAL A 142 0.44 2.98 -13.00
C VAL A 142 0.54 4.50 -13.06
N GLY A 143 0.73 5.17 -11.92
CA GLY A 143 0.91 6.63 -11.90
C GLY A 143 2.20 7.06 -12.61
N TRP A 144 3.30 6.32 -12.44
CA TRP A 144 4.54 6.53 -13.20
C TRP A 144 4.30 6.50 -14.70
N LEU A 145 3.59 5.49 -15.22
CA LEU A 145 3.21 5.42 -16.63
C LEU A 145 2.24 6.54 -17.03
N GLY A 146 1.34 6.97 -16.14
CA GLY A 146 0.42 8.09 -16.41
C GLY A 146 1.17 9.40 -16.65
N TYR A 147 2.28 9.62 -15.95
CA TYR A 147 3.13 10.79 -16.15
C TYR A 147 3.86 10.80 -17.48
N TRP A 148 4.28 9.64 -17.99
CA TRP A 148 4.84 9.54 -19.33
C TRP A 148 3.86 10.06 -20.40
N LEU A 149 2.56 9.82 -20.21
CA LEU A 149 1.52 10.18 -21.18
C LEU A 149 1.27 11.69 -21.29
N VAL A 150 1.79 12.49 -20.36
CA VAL A 150 1.71 13.96 -20.46
C VAL A 150 2.68 14.49 -21.52
N TRP A 151 3.81 13.82 -21.72
CA TRP A 151 4.88 14.19 -22.65
C TRP A 151 5.38 15.64 -22.50
N ASP A 152 5.45 16.12 -21.26
CA ASP A 152 6.09 17.38 -20.88
C ASP A 152 7.51 17.13 -20.35
N VAL A 153 8.21 18.19 -19.93
CA VAL A 153 9.55 18.12 -19.34
C VAL A 153 9.67 17.08 -18.20
N ARG A 154 8.61 16.87 -17.39
CA ARG A 154 8.62 15.81 -16.36
C ARG A 154 8.72 14.44 -16.99
N ALA A 155 7.91 14.19 -18.02
CA ALA A 155 7.91 12.94 -18.77
C ALA A 155 9.26 12.67 -19.44
N GLN A 156 9.94 13.70 -19.94
CA GLN A 156 11.30 13.59 -20.50
C GLN A 156 12.30 13.07 -19.46
N THR A 157 12.42 13.73 -18.31
CA THR A 157 13.32 13.28 -17.23
C THR A 157 12.98 11.88 -16.76
N LEU A 158 11.69 11.59 -16.66
CA LEU A 158 11.17 10.29 -16.27
C LEU A 158 11.55 9.19 -17.27
N ALA A 159 11.45 9.46 -18.56
CA ALA A 159 11.76 8.52 -19.62
C ALA A 159 13.26 8.20 -19.69
N VAL A 160 14.10 9.24 -19.66
CA VAL A 160 15.57 9.09 -19.62
C VAL A 160 16.01 8.35 -18.36
N GLY A 161 15.47 8.72 -17.19
CA GLY A 161 15.77 8.04 -15.93
C GLY A 161 15.33 6.57 -15.92
N THR A 162 14.17 6.26 -16.51
CA THR A 162 13.70 4.86 -16.65
C THR A 162 14.62 4.06 -17.57
N ALA A 163 15.05 4.64 -18.69
CA ALA A 163 15.98 3.99 -19.62
C ALA A 163 17.29 3.62 -18.93
N LYS A 164 17.90 4.56 -18.20
CA LYS A 164 19.12 4.35 -17.41
C LYS A 164 18.99 3.22 -16.38
N VAL A 165 17.82 3.07 -15.75
CA VAL A 165 17.57 1.99 -14.79
C VAL A 165 17.42 0.64 -15.51
N LEU A 166 16.75 0.60 -16.66
CA LEU A 166 16.49 -0.63 -17.40
C LEU A 166 17.71 -1.18 -18.14
N GLU A 167 18.68 -0.33 -18.51
CA GLU A 167 19.94 -0.72 -19.15
C GLU A 167 20.81 -1.66 -18.30
N VAL A 168 20.54 -1.76 -17.00
CA VAL A 168 21.20 -2.72 -16.10
C VAL A 168 20.88 -4.17 -16.49
N PHE A 169 19.72 -4.40 -17.11
CA PHE A 169 19.30 -5.73 -17.52
C PHE A 169 19.88 -6.06 -18.91
N PRO A 170 20.55 -7.21 -19.09
CA PRO A 170 21.12 -7.64 -20.37
C PRO A 170 20.03 -8.20 -21.31
N ILE A 171 18.92 -7.48 -21.46
CA ILE A 171 17.76 -7.87 -22.28
C ILE A 171 17.79 -7.11 -23.61
N PHE A 172 18.30 -5.88 -23.62
CA PHE A 172 18.35 -5.03 -24.80
C PHE A 172 19.76 -5.07 -25.42
N THR A 173 19.81 -5.27 -26.74
CA THR A 173 21.07 -5.25 -27.51
C THR A 173 21.58 -3.84 -27.75
N GLU A 174 20.71 -2.84 -27.64
CA GLU A 174 21.04 -1.42 -27.79
C GLU A 174 20.66 -0.69 -26.50
N PRO A 175 21.50 0.24 -26.00
CA PRO A 175 21.16 1.07 -24.85
C PRO A 175 19.86 1.85 -25.12
N LEU A 176 18.86 1.70 -24.25
CA LEU A 176 17.57 2.37 -24.39
C LEU A 176 17.70 3.91 -24.37
N SER A 177 18.70 4.43 -23.65
CA SER A 177 18.99 5.86 -23.57
C SER A 177 19.32 6.49 -24.92
N ARG A 178 19.83 5.71 -25.89
CA ARG A 178 20.11 6.18 -27.26
C ARG A 178 18.84 6.67 -27.96
N SER A 179 17.68 6.04 -27.70
CA SER A 179 16.39 6.46 -28.28
C SER A 179 15.88 7.80 -27.74
N PHE A 180 16.46 8.30 -26.65
CA PHE A 180 16.08 9.57 -26.01
C PHE A 180 17.13 10.67 -26.22
N LEU A 181 18.02 10.52 -27.20
CA LEU A 181 18.97 11.58 -27.56
C LEU A 181 18.32 12.68 -28.39
N THR A 182 17.38 12.30 -29.27
CA THR A 182 16.66 13.23 -30.14
C THR A 182 15.18 12.92 -30.16
N ASP A 183 14.36 13.91 -30.56
CA ASP A 183 12.91 13.76 -30.61
C ASP A 183 12.48 12.72 -31.67
N ALA A 184 13.23 12.63 -32.77
CA ALA A 184 12.99 11.64 -33.82
C ALA A 184 13.31 10.21 -33.38
N GLY A 185 14.26 10.05 -32.45
CA GLY A 185 14.65 8.74 -31.89
C GLY A 185 13.57 8.09 -31.03
N VAL A 186 12.63 8.87 -30.47
CA VAL A 186 11.59 8.34 -29.59
C VAL A 186 10.46 7.71 -30.40
N SER A 187 10.37 6.39 -30.36
CA SER A 187 9.34 5.68 -31.13
C SER A 187 7.91 5.90 -30.60
N THR A 188 6.97 6.13 -31.52
CA THR A 188 5.52 6.13 -31.19
C THR A 188 5.06 4.77 -30.64
N GLY A 189 5.70 3.67 -31.07
CA GLY A 189 5.39 2.32 -30.57
C GLY A 189 5.67 2.15 -29.07
N LEU A 190 6.82 2.65 -28.59
CA LEU A 190 7.15 2.68 -27.16
C LEU A 190 6.11 3.49 -26.37
N PHE A 191 5.76 4.68 -26.88
CA PHE A 191 4.75 5.54 -26.26
C PHE A 191 3.37 4.86 -26.19
N PHE A 192 2.96 4.17 -27.26
CA PHE A 192 1.71 3.41 -27.27
C PHE A 192 1.73 2.22 -26.29
N MET A 193 2.88 1.55 -26.13
CA MET A 193 3.04 0.47 -25.15
C MET A 193 2.85 0.99 -23.72
N VAL A 194 3.41 2.16 -23.40
CA VAL A 194 3.20 2.83 -22.11
C VAL A 194 1.72 3.15 -21.88
N PHE A 195 1.04 3.69 -22.89
CA PHE A 195 -0.41 3.91 -22.86
C PHE A 195 -1.18 2.60 -22.62
N PHE A 196 -0.85 1.55 -23.35
CA PHE A 196 -1.49 0.24 -23.22
C PHE A 196 -1.37 -0.32 -21.80
N PHE A 197 -0.17 -0.29 -21.21
CA PHE A 197 0.02 -0.78 -19.84
C PHE A 197 -0.64 0.12 -18.79
N HIS A 198 -0.67 1.44 -18.99
CA HIS A 198 -1.42 2.35 -18.13
C HIS A 198 -2.92 2.01 -18.10
N MET A 199 -3.48 1.54 -19.22
CA MET A 199 -4.88 1.10 -19.30
C MET A 199 -5.11 -0.33 -18.77
N LEU A 200 -4.17 -1.26 -19.02
CA LEU A 200 -4.30 -2.67 -18.64
C LEU A 200 -4.11 -2.90 -17.13
N LEU A 201 -3.12 -2.25 -16.52
CA LEU A 201 -2.73 -2.51 -15.13
C LEU A 201 -3.81 -2.16 -14.10
N PRO A 202 -4.60 -1.07 -14.24
CA PRO A 202 -5.76 -0.82 -13.37
C PRO A 202 -6.78 -1.96 -13.36
N LEU A 203 -6.94 -2.68 -14.48
CA LEU A 203 -7.82 -3.85 -14.54
C LEU A 203 -7.23 -5.03 -13.74
N ALA A 204 -5.91 -5.25 -13.84
CA ALA A 204 -5.20 -6.24 -13.03
C ALA A 204 -5.26 -5.90 -11.52
N MET A 205 -5.25 -4.62 -11.16
CA MET A 205 -5.47 -4.18 -9.77
C MET A 205 -6.83 -4.61 -9.22
N GLY A 206 -7.87 -4.74 -10.06
CA GLY A 206 -9.17 -5.27 -9.64
C GLY A 206 -9.08 -6.70 -9.08
N VAL A 207 -8.29 -7.57 -9.74
CA VAL A 207 -8.03 -8.94 -9.28
C VAL A 207 -7.21 -8.93 -7.97
N ALA A 208 -6.17 -8.10 -7.90
CA ALA A 208 -5.35 -7.97 -6.69
C ALA A 208 -6.16 -7.41 -5.50
N LEU A 209 -7.07 -6.45 -5.73
CA LEU A 209 -7.99 -5.93 -4.72
C LEU A 209 -8.97 -7.00 -4.24
N TRP A 210 -9.50 -7.85 -5.13
CA TRP A 210 -10.31 -9.00 -4.74
C TRP A 210 -9.53 -9.94 -3.82
N MET A 211 -8.29 -10.28 -4.17
CA MET A 211 -7.42 -11.10 -3.31
C MET A 211 -7.17 -10.43 -1.95
N HIS A 212 -6.92 -9.11 -1.95
CA HIS A 212 -6.66 -8.31 -0.75
C HIS A 212 -7.81 -8.36 0.25
N ILE A 213 -9.07 -8.41 -0.23
CA ILE A 213 -10.26 -8.47 0.63
C ILE A 213 -10.85 -9.87 0.81
N SER A 214 -10.33 -10.89 0.10
CA SER A 214 -10.88 -12.25 0.05
C SER A 214 -11.06 -12.96 1.40
N ARG A 215 -10.25 -12.60 2.42
CA ARG A 215 -10.31 -13.18 3.78
C ARG A 215 -11.19 -12.38 4.75
N MET A 216 -12.02 -11.48 4.22
CA MET A 216 -12.88 -10.62 5.01
C MET A 216 -14.33 -10.77 4.55
N SER A 217 -15.18 -11.29 5.43
CA SER A 217 -16.61 -11.25 5.19
C SER A 217 -17.09 -9.82 5.29
N ARG A 218 -17.96 -9.37 4.37
CA ARG A 218 -18.54 -8.01 4.39
C ARG A 218 -17.47 -6.91 4.46
N ALA A 219 -16.41 -7.03 3.66
CA ALA A 219 -15.39 -5.99 3.55
C ALA A 219 -16.04 -4.65 3.20
N LYS A 220 -15.67 -3.57 3.90
CA LYS A 220 -16.13 -2.22 3.59
C LYS A 220 -15.34 -1.71 2.38
N PHE A 221 -15.75 -2.13 1.19
CA PHE A 221 -15.06 -1.80 -0.06
C PHE A 221 -15.22 -0.31 -0.41
N LEU A 222 -16.44 0.22 -0.28
CA LEU A 222 -16.76 1.62 -0.53
C LEU A 222 -17.11 2.38 0.75
N THR A 223 -17.00 3.69 0.67
CA THR A 223 -17.43 4.59 1.74
C THR A 223 -18.95 4.65 1.86
N SER A 224 -19.46 5.14 2.99
CA SER A 224 -20.89 5.43 3.12
C SER A 224 -21.32 6.54 2.15
N ARG A 225 -22.55 6.51 1.64
CA ARG A 225 -23.12 7.55 0.75
C ARG A 225 -22.75 9.01 1.12
N PRO A 226 -22.93 9.49 2.37
CA PRO A 226 -22.56 10.86 2.72
C PRO A 226 -21.06 11.13 2.61
N MET A 227 -20.22 10.15 2.95
CA MET A 227 -18.77 10.25 2.80
C MET A 227 -18.35 10.23 1.33
N THR A 228 -19.02 9.43 0.49
CA THR A 228 -18.79 9.42 -0.97
C THR A 228 -19.11 10.78 -1.58
N LEU A 229 -20.28 11.35 -1.27
CA LEU A 229 -20.67 12.68 -1.76
C LEU A 229 -19.70 13.76 -1.29
N TRP A 230 -19.22 13.67 -0.04
CA TRP A 230 -18.23 14.59 0.49
C TRP A 230 -16.88 14.47 -0.25
N LEU A 231 -16.35 13.25 -0.41
CA LEU A 231 -15.09 13.03 -1.14
C LEU A 231 -15.18 13.53 -2.58
N VAL A 232 -16.22 13.11 -3.31
CA VAL A 232 -16.41 13.50 -4.71
C VAL A 232 -16.60 15.01 -4.80
N GLY A 233 -17.44 15.62 -3.96
CA GLY A 233 -17.62 17.06 -3.93
C GLY A 233 -16.32 17.83 -3.69
N VAL A 234 -15.46 17.35 -2.79
CA VAL A 234 -14.13 17.94 -2.54
C VAL A 234 -13.21 17.79 -3.74
N LEU A 235 -13.14 16.61 -4.36
CA LEU A 235 -12.33 16.38 -5.56
C LEU A 235 -12.77 17.27 -6.73
N LEU A 236 -14.09 17.37 -6.97
CA LEU A 236 -14.65 18.25 -8.00
C LEU A 236 -14.29 19.72 -7.71
N LEU A 237 -14.44 20.16 -6.45
CA LEU A 237 -14.13 21.54 -6.05
C LEU A 237 -12.64 21.85 -6.25
N VAL A 238 -11.74 20.99 -5.77
CA VAL A 238 -10.30 21.17 -5.94
C VAL A 238 -9.92 21.19 -7.42
N SER A 239 -10.50 20.31 -8.24
CA SER A 239 -10.23 20.24 -9.67
C SER A 239 -10.66 21.48 -10.45
N VAL A 240 -11.66 22.22 -9.96
CA VAL A 240 -12.08 23.50 -10.54
C VAL A 240 -11.23 24.66 -10.01
N LEU A 241 -10.94 24.68 -8.71
CA LEU A 241 -10.22 25.79 -8.07
C LEU A 241 -8.72 25.79 -8.37
N ILE A 242 -8.15 24.60 -8.59
CA ILE A 242 -6.72 24.40 -8.83
C ILE A 242 -6.60 23.45 -10.03
N PRO A 243 -6.65 23.95 -11.29
CA PRO A 243 -6.52 23.09 -12.46
C PRO A 243 -5.11 22.50 -12.57
N ALA A 244 -5.01 21.25 -13.03
CA ALA A 244 -3.75 20.59 -13.29
C ALA A 244 -3.17 21.07 -14.63
N THR A 245 -1.96 21.65 -14.59
CA THR A 245 -1.27 22.22 -15.76
C THR A 245 -0.15 21.31 -16.27
N SER A 246 0.16 21.41 -17.57
CA SER A 246 1.37 20.82 -18.15
C SER A 246 2.57 21.74 -17.93
N ALA A 247 3.76 21.15 -17.84
CA ALA A 247 4.98 21.90 -18.10
C ALA A 247 5.17 22.07 -19.62
N GLU A 248 6.27 22.71 -20.02
CA GLU A 248 6.65 22.80 -21.42
C GLU A 248 6.79 21.42 -22.07
N GLN A 249 6.59 21.36 -23.39
CA GLN A 249 6.68 20.13 -24.15
C GLN A 249 8.10 19.52 -24.03
N ALA A 250 8.16 18.20 -23.86
CA ALA A 250 9.42 17.46 -23.85
C ALA A 250 10.20 17.70 -25.16
N GLN A 251 11.49 18.03 -25.02
CA GLN A 251 12.44 18.21 -26.12
C GLN A 251 13.76 17.55 -25.72
N MET A 252 14.12 16.44 -26.35
CA MET A 252 15.24 15.59 -25.89
C MET A 252 16.59 16.32 -25.89
N ALA A 253 16.77 17.27 -26.81
CA ALA A 253 17.98 18.08 -26.92
C ALA A 253 18.06 19.22 -25.89
N VAL A 254 16.95 19.55 -25.18
CA VAL A 254 16.92 20.65 -24.21
C VAL A 254 16.99 20.09 -22.80
N GLN A 255 17.92 20.62 -21.99
CA GLN A 255 18.06 20.28 -20.58
C GLN A 255 17.09 21.10 -19.74
N PRO A 256 16.37 20.49 -18.79
CA PRO A 256 15.40 21.19 -17.97
C PRO A 256 16.06 22.02 -16.86
N GLU A 257 15.74 23.32 -16.78
CA GLU A 257 16.30 24.24 -15.77
C GLU A 257 15.56 24.23 -14.43
N ALA A 258 14.25 24.01 -14.40
CA ALA A 258 13.46 23.75 -13.20
C ALA A 258 12.02 23.37 -13.60
N PHE A 259 11.43 22.42 -12.88
CA PHE A 259 10.02 22.05 -13.04
C PHE A 259 9.42 21.63 -11.70
N SER A 260 8.09 21.59 -11.61
CA SER A 260 7.41 21.00 -10.46
C SER A 260 7.26 19.50 -10.63
N ALA A 261 7.57 18.75 -9.58
CA ALA A 261 7.44 17.30 -9.53
C ALA A 261 6.37 16.89 -8.53
N ASP A 262 5.60 15.88 -8.90
CA ASP A 262 4.69 15.23 -8.00
C ASP A 262 5.43 14.23 -7.11
N TRP A 263 5.51 14.53 -5.82
CA TRP A 263 6.20 13.69 -4.85
C TRP A 263 5.46 12.38 -4.56
N TRP A 264 4.17 12.23 -4.90
CA TRP A 264 3.45 10.96 -4.73
C TRP A 264 4.01 9.86 -5.64
N TYR A 265 4.37 10.20 -6.87
CA TYR A 265 4.81 9.23 -7.89
C TYR A 265 6.26 9.44 -8.33
N LEU A 266 6.73 10.68 -8.40
CA LEU A 266 8.00 11.06 -9.00
C LEU A 266 9.13 11.29 -7.98
N LEU A 267 8.88 11.12 -6.67
CA LEU A 267 9.92 11.21 -5.64
C LEU A 267 11.17 10.36 -5.95
N PRO A 268 11.06 9.12 -6.50
CA PRO A 268 12.22 8.33 -6.87
C PRO A 268 13.08 8.92 -7.99
N MET A 269 12.59 9.86 -8.81
CA MET A 269 13.40 10.50 -9.86
C MET A 269 14.59 11.26 -9.28
N SER A 270 14.48 11.80 -8.06
CA SER A 270 15.61 12.44 -7.39
C SER A 270 16.82 11.51 -7.20
N LEU A 271 16.60 10.19 -7.24
CA LEU A 271 17.61 9.17 -7.10
C LEU A 271 18.25 8.77 -8.43
N THR A 272 17.58 8.95 -9.58
CA THR A 272 18.09 8.53 -10.90
C THR A 272 19.34 9.30 -11.33
N GLU A 273 19.47 10.54 -10.87
CA GLU A 273 20.66 11.37 -11.11
C GLU A 273 21.80 11.09 -10.13
N ARG A 274 21.48 10.57 -8.93
CA ARG A 274 22.46 10.41 -7.84
C ARG A 274 23.02 9.00 -7.71
N LEU A 275 22.29 8.02 -8.20
CA LEU A 275 22.60 6.60 -8.06
C LEU A 275 22.68 5.93 -9.44
N SER A 276 23.49 4.88 -9.54
CA SER A 276 23.46 4.00 -10.71
C SER A 276 22.14 3.24 -10.79
N GLY A 277 21.75 2.79 -12.00
CA GLY A 277 20.54 1.98 -12.18
C GLY A 277 20.52 0.75 -11.26
N GLY A 278 21.68 0.07 -11.13
CA GLY A 278 21.82 -1.09 -10.25
C GLY A 278 21.60 -0.76 -8.77
N ALA A 279 22.10 0.39 -8.30
CA ALA A 279 21.87 0.86 -6.93
C ALA A 279 20.38 1.18 -6.67
N ILE A 280 19.67 1.74 -7.65
CA ILE A 280 18.23 2.03 -7.55
C ILE A 280 17.42 0.74 -7.47
N ILE A 281 17.74 -0.24 -8.31
CA ILE A 281 17.10 -1.57 -8.28
C ILE A 281 17.35 -2.24 -6.92
N ALA A 282 18.60 -2.21 -6.43
CA ALA A 282 18.96 -2.76 -5.14
C ALA A 282 18.21 -2.08 -3.98
N LEU A 283 18.06 -0.74 -4.02
CA LEU A 283 17.28 0.01 -3.03
C LEU A 283 15.79 -0.36 -3.12
N GLY A 284 15.23 -0.47 -4.32
CA GLY A 284 13.86 -0.91 -4.55
C GLY A 284 13.58 -2.26 -3.91
N PHE A 285 14.40 -3.28 -4.22
CA PHE A 285 14.30 -4.60 -3.58
C PHE A 285 14.57 -4.54 -2.06
N GLY A 286 15.52 -3.70 -1.64
CA GLY A 286 15.86 -3.48 -0.24
C GLY A 286 14.72 -2.88 0.59
N LEU A 287 13.77 -2.17 -0.05
CA LEU A 287 12.56 -1.66 0.59
C LEU A 287 11.38 -2.63 0.47
N THR A 288 11.16 -3.23 -0.70
CA THR A 288 9.98 -4.06 -0.96
C THR A 288 10.08 -5.45 -0.33
N LEU A 289 11.23 -6.12 -0.39
CA LEU A 289 11.38 -7.49 0.16
C LEU A 289 11.17 -7.50 1.68
N PRO A 290 11.76 -6.59 2.49
CA PRO A 290 11.43 -6.51 3.90
C PRO A 290 9.96 -6.17 4.15
N ALA A 291 9.37 -5.26 3.37
CA ALA A 291 7.96 -4.90 3.50
C ALA A 291 7.03 -6.12 3.29
N VAL A 292 7.32 -6.94 2.28
CA VAL A 292 6.62 -8.21 2.04
C VAL A 292 6.88 -9.20 3.17
N ALA A 293 8.12 -9.29 3.67
CA ALA A 293 8.52 -10.26 4.68
C ALA A 293 8.02 -9.95 6.12
N ILE A 294 7.50 -8.74 6.38
CA ILE A 294 7.01 -8.30 7.70
C ILE A 294 6.15 -9.35 8.42
N PRO A 295 5.13 -9.99 7.80
CA PRO A 295 4.28 -10.96 8.49
C PRO A 295 5.00 -12.19 9.00
N TRP A 296 6.15 -12.57 8.43
CA TRP A 296 6.89 -13.77 8.84
C TRP A 296 8.11 -13.43 9.70
N TRP A 297 8.74 -12.28 9.45
CA TRP A 297 9.90 -11.84 10.20
C TRP A 297 9.53 -11.24 11.57
N MET A 298 8.43 -10.49 11.65
CA MET A 298 8.04 -9.78 12.88
C MET A 298 7.20 -10.62 13.84
N THR A 299 6.48 -11.64 13.35
CA THR A 299 5.59 -12.46 14.18
C THR A 299 6.35 -13.61 14.83
N ARG A 300 6.25 -13.75 16.16
CA ARG A 300 7.05 -14.73 16.91
C ARG A 300 6.34 -16.05 17.21
N GLN A 301 5.02 -16.10 17.12
CA GLN A 301 4.22 -17.28 17.48
C GLN A 301 2.99 -17.39 16.57
N THR A 302 2.32 -18.54 16.61
CA THR A 302 1.04 -18.75 15.91
C THR A 302 -0.12 -18.16 16.73
N PRO A 303 -1.03 -17.38 16.11
CA PRO A 303 -2.21 -16.88 16.80
C PRO A 303 -3.13 -18.00 17.25
N GLN A 304 -3.69 -17.85 18.46
CA GLN A 304 -4.66 -18.80 19.00
C GLN A 304 -5.94 -18.81 18.16
N LYS A 305 -6.44 -20.01 17.86
CA LYS A 305 -7.63 -20.21 17.02
C LYS A 305 -8.82 -20.63 17.88
N ALA A 306 -10.03 -20.43 17.34
CA ALA A 306 -11.22 -20.99 17.97
C ALA A 306 -11.19 -22.52 17.88
N VAL A 307 -11.87 -23.19 18.81
CA VAL A 307 -12.08 -24.65 18.79
C VAL A 307 -13.57 -24.92 18.92
N ILE A 308 -14.03 -25.95 18.21
CA ILE A 308 -15.43 -26.37 18.18
C ILE A 308 -15.55 -27.69 18.93
N ASP A 309 -16.43 -27.70 19.93
CA ASP A 309 -16.92 -28.91 20.60
C ASP A 309 -18.19 -29.37 19.88
N THR A 310 -18.06 -30.42 19.08
CA THR A 310 -19.15 -31.00 18.27
C THR A 310 -20.28 -31.53 19.14
N ASN A 311 -20.01 -32.00 20.36
CA ASN A 311 -21.04 -32.48 21.29
C ASN A 311 -21.98 -31.38 21.75
N ARG A 312 -21.51 -30.13 21.76
CA ARG A 312 -22.31 -28.95 22.11
C ARG A 312 -22.83 -28.19 20.89
N CYS A 313 -22.36 -28.53 19.70
CA CYS A 313 -22.81 -27.91 18.46
C CYS A 313 -24.22 -28.38 18.11
N ASN A 314 -25.14 -27.43 17.94
CA ASN A 314 -26.53 -27.71 17.57
C ASN A 314 -26.89 -27.28 16.13
N GLY A 315 -25.89 -26.99 15.29
CA GLY A 315 -26.13 -26.66 13.89
C GLY A 315 -26.79 -25.30 13.60
N CYS A 316 -26.98 -24.41 14.58
CA CYS A 316 -27.79 -23.18 14.40
C CYS A 316 -27.18 -22.05 13.55
N ALA A 317 -25.99 -22.24 12.95
CA ALA A 317 -25.30 -21.32 12.05
C ALA A 317 -24.95 -19.89 12.56
N ARG A 318 -25.37 -19.46 13.75
CA ARG A 318 -25.09 -18.08 14.24
C ARG A 318 -23.61 -17.71 14.30
N CYS A 319 -22.75 -18.66 14.63
CA CYS A 319 -21.31 -18.44 14.65
C CYS A 319 -20.74 -18.14 13.25
N VAL A 320 -21.32 -18.71 12.20
CA VAL A 320 -21.01 -18.41 10.78
C VAL A 320 -21.45 -17.00 10.45
N GLU A 321 -22.70 -16.65 10.74
CA GLU A 321 -23.24 -15.31 10.46
C GLU A 321 -22.43 -14.18 11.13
N ASP A 322 -22.00 -14.41 12.38
CA ASP A 322 -21.27 -13.43 13.16
C ASP A 322 -19.77 -13.35 12.81
N CYS A 323 -19.22 -14.35 12.11
CA CYS A 323 -17.80 -14.39 11.77
C CYS A 323 -17.47 -13.29 10.75
N PRO A 324 -16.59 -12.31 11.08
CA PRO A 324 -16.20 -11.27 10.14
C PRO A 324 -15.13 -11.76 9.14
N TYR A 325 -14.71 -13.02 9.18
CA TYR A 325 -13.57 -13.50 8.37
C TYR A 325 -13.94 -14.72 7.50
N ASP A 326 -15.23 -15.11 7.48
CA ASP A 326 -15.71 -16.34 6.84
C ASP A 326 -14.83 -17.56 7.19
N ALA A 327 -14.39 -17.59 8.45
CA ALA A 327 -13.54 -18.64 8.98
C ALA A 327 -14.34 -19.85 9.48
N ILE A 328 -15.67 -19.76 9.54
CA ILE A 328 -16.53 -20.83 10.03
C ILE A 328 -17.53 -21.15 8.92
N VAL A 329 -17.73 -22.43 8.63
CA VAL A 329 -18.71 -22.93 7.65
C VAL A 329 -19.59 -24.00 8.30
N MET A 330 -20.80 -24.21 7.76
CA MET A 330 -21.64 -25.32 8.17
C MET A 330 -21.40 -26.52 7.23
N VAL A 331 -21.14 -27.68 7.81
CA VAL A 331 -20.89 -28.93 7.08
C VAL A 331 -21.81 -30.05 7.59
N PRO A 332 -22.12 -31.06 6.76
CA PRO A 332 -22.80 -32.26 7.23
C PRO A 332 -22.01 -32.95 8.34
N ARG A 333 -22.72 -33.42 9.37
CA ARG A 333 -22.12 -34.19 10.46
C ARG A 333 -21.77 -35.60 10.00
N LYS A 334 -20.67 -36.12 10.55
CA LYS A 334 -20.23 -37.51 10.35
C LYS A 334 -20.40 -38.38 11.60
N ASP A 335 -20.85 -37.79 12.71
CA ASP A 335 -20.91 -38.41 14.03
C ASP A 335 -22.27 -39.05 14.37
N GLY A 336 -23.21 -39.08 13.43
CA GLY A 336 -24.52 -39.72 13.63
C GLY A 336 -25.40 -39.05 14.69
N HIS A 337 -25.18 -37.76 14.98
CA HIS A 337 -25.90 -37.05 16.04
C HIS A 337 -27.44 -37.11 15.87
N PRO A 338 -28.21 -37.50 16.90
CA PRO A 338 -29.62 -37.90 16.74
C PRO A 338 -30.60 -36.77 16.41
N ARG A 339 -30.20 -35.50 16.56
CA ARG A 339 -31.07 -34.32 16.36
C ARG A 339 -30.59 -33.29 15.34
N TYR A 340 -29.32 -33.33 14.96
CA TYR A 340 -28.73 -32.26 14.18
C TYR A 340 -27.90 -32.89 13.08
N GLU A 341 -28.19 -32.53 11.83
CA GLU A 341 -27.52 -33.11 10.65
C GLU A 341 -26.29 -32.31 10.22
N ILE A 342 -26.16 -31.08 10.70
CA ILE A 342 -25.07 -30.16 10.37
C ILE A 342 -24.30 -29.70 11.61
N GLN A 343 -23.01 -29.42 11.44
CA GLN A 343 -22.13 -28.85 12.44
C GLN A 343 -21.30 -27.71 11.87
N ALA A 344 -20.80 -26.86 12.77
CA ALA A 344 -19.83 -25.84 12.39
C ALA A 344 -18.45 -26.48 12.23
N GLU A 345 -17.71 -26.05 11.22
CA GLU A 345 -16.29 -26.37 11.00
C GLU A 345 -15.51 -25.07 10.86
N LEU A 346 -14.28 -25.04 11.37
CA LEU A 346 -13.41 -23.86 11.36
C LEU A 346 -12.29 -24.03 10.34
N ASP A 347 -12.09 -23.03 9.48
CA ASP A 347 -10.89 -22.83 8.68
C ASP A 347 -9.83 -22.06 9.52
N PRO A 348 -8.74 -22.73 9.97
CA PRO A 348 -7.72 -22.09 10.79
C PRO A 348 -6.93 -21.00 10.04
N ALA A 349 -6.86 -21.06 8.71
CA ALA A 349 -6.12 -20.12 7.88
C ALA A 349 -6.79 -18.73 7.83
N LYS A 350 -8.11 -18.67 8.03
CA LYS A 350 -8.89 -17.42 8.08
C LYS A 350 -9.14 -16.91 9.50
N CYS A 351 -9.17 -17.80 10.50
CA CYS A 351 -9.48 -17.41 11.88
C CYS A 351 -8.39 -16.51 12.50
N VAL A 352 -8.78 -15.37 13.05
CA VAL A 352 -7.87 -14.43 13.78
C VAL A 352 -8.00 -14.51 15.30
N GLY A 353 -8.79 -15.45 15.83
CA GLY A 353 -8.94 -15.64 17.28
C GLY A 353 -9.79 -14.58 18.01
N CYS A 354 -10.52 -13.72 17.31
CA CYS A 354 -11.27 -12.60 17.91
C CYS A 354 -12.33 -12.97 18.96
N GLY A 355 -12.77 -14.24 19.02
CA GLY A 355 -13.72 -14.72 20.01
C GLY A 355 -15.20 -14.34 19.76
N ILE A 356 -15.53 -13.65 18.68
CA ILE A 356 -16.91 -13.21 18.37
C ILE A 356 -17.89 -14.40 18.30
N CYS A 357 -17.44 -15.54 17.79
CA CYS A 357 -18.22 -16.78 17.73
C CYS A 357 -18.62 -17.30 19.11
N ALA A 358 -17.78 -17.09 20.13
CA ALA A 358 -18.08 -17.47 21.50
C ALA A 358 -19.25 -16.64 22.07
N GLY A 359 -19.32 -15.36 21.71
CA GLY A 359 -20.45 -14.49 22.06
C GLY A 359 -21.73 -14.79 21.27
N ALA A 360 -21.64 -15.53 20.16
CA ALA A 360 -22.78 -15.95 19.34
C ALA A 360 -23.37 -17.31 19.77
N CYS A 361 -22.56 -18.17 20.39
CA CYS A 361 -22.88 -19.56 20.63
C CYS A 361 -23.61 -19.79 21.97
N ASN A 362 -24.94 -19.95 21.91
CA ASN A 362 -25.79 -20.29 23.06
C ASN A 362 -25.31 -21.52 23.86
N PRO A 363 -25.08 -22.69 23.24
CA PRO A 363 -24.63 -23.88 23.98
C PRO A 363 -23.15 -23.78 24.41
N GLY A 364 -22.40 -22.79 23.92
CA GLY A 364 -20.97 -22.64 24.18
C GLY A 364 -20.13 -23.75 23.55
N GLY A 365 -20.55 -24.30 22.41
CA GLY A 365 -19.83 -25.31 21.63
C GLY A 365 -18.75 -24.76 20.70
N ILE A 366 -18.50 -23.45 20.68
CA ILE A 366 -17.34 -22.86 20.00
C ILE A 366 -16.77 -21.75 20.87
N GLY A 367 -15.45 -21.71 21.01
CA GLY A 367 -14.76 -20.75 21.88
C GLY A 367 -13.26 -20.72 21.68
N LEU A 368 -12.56 -19.94 22.49
CA LEU A 368 -11.10 -19.88 22.50
C LEU A 368 -10.56 -20.81 23.60
N PRO A 369 -9.60 -21.71 23.32
CA PRO A 369 -9.09 -22.67 24.31
C PRO A 369 -8.57 -22.04 25.60
N GLN A 370 -7.89 -20.90 25.49
CA GLN A 370 -7.34 -20.16 26.62
C GLN A 370 -8.39 -19.38 27.43
N MET A 371 -9.62 -19.28 26.90
CA MET A 371 -10.72 -18.59 27.56
C MET A 371 -12.05 -19.29 27.28
N PRO A 372 -12.27 -20.51 27.82
CA PRO A 372 -13.53 -21.20 27.67
C PRO A 372 -14.65 -20.40 28.32
N VAL A 373 -15.77 -20.24 27.60
CA VAL A 373 -16.89 -19.40 28.06
C VAL A 373 -17.47 -19.93 29.37
N GLN A 374 -17.54 -21.25 29.54
CA GLN A 374 -18.11 -21.89 30.72
C GLN A 374 -17.26 -21.65 31.96
N ASP A 375 -15.93 -21.74 31.82
CA ASP A 375 -15.02 -21.54 32.95
C ASP A 375 -15.04 -20.10 33.42
N LYS A 376 -15.02 -19.15 32.48
CA LYS A 376 -15.15 -17.73 32.83
C LYS A 376 -16.51 -17.39 33.43
N ARG A 377 -17.60 -18.05 33.01
CA ARG A 377 -18.91 -17.91 33.69
C ARG A 377 -18.84 -18.37 35.14
N LYS A 378 -18.24 -19.54 35.40
CA LYS A 378 -18.05 -20.04 36.79
C LYS A 378 -17.21 -19.07 37.62
N THR A 379 -16.16 -18.51 37.04
CA THR A 379 -15.34 -17.48 37.71
C THR A 379 -16.17 -16.25 38.07
N VAL A 380 -16.99 -15.72 37.15
CA VAL A 380 -17.91 -14.60 37.45
C VAL A 380 -18.86 -14.95 38.57
N ASP A 381 -19.49 -16.13 38.50
CA ASP A 381 -20.44 -16.57 39.52
C ASP A 381 -19.78 -16.64 40.90
N ALA A 382 -18.60 -17.25 41.00
CA ALA A 382 -17.85 -17.36 42.24
C ALA A 382 -17.46 -15.99 42.81
N TRP A 383 -17.07 -15.03 41.96
CA TRP A 383 -16.76 -13.67 42.41
C TRP A 383 -17.99 -12.93 42.91
N ILE A 384 -19.15 -13.13 42.28
CA ILE A 384 -20.41 -12.54 42.75
C ILE A 384 -20.76 -13.12 44.12
N ASP A 385 -20.72 -14.45 44.26
CA ASP A 385 -21.03 -15.14 45.52
C ASP A 385 -20.09 -14.66 46.64
N GLU A 386 -18.77 -14.65 46.41
CA GLU A 386 -17.76 -14.18 47.37
C GLU A 386 -18.02 -12.71 47.81
N THR A 387 -18.45 -11.86 46.88
CA THR A 387 -18.71 -10.44 47.18
C THR A 387 -19.99 -10.27 47.99
N LEU A 388 -21.04 -11.05 47.68
CA LEU A 388 -22.28 -11.04 48.44
C LEU A 388 -22.11 -11.63 49.85
N GLU A 389 -21.29 -12.66 50.01
CA GLU A 389 -20.93 -13.23 51.33
C GLU A 389 -20.22 -12.21 52.24
N ARG A 390 -19.60 -11.18 51.66
CA ARG A 390 -18.99 -10.05 52.37
C ARG A 390 -19.93 -8.87 52.58
N GLU A 391 -21.21 -9.02 52.23
CA GLU A 391 -22.21 -7.94 52.27
C GLU A 391 -21.83 -6.72 51.38
N GLU A 392 -21.05 -6.95 50.32
CA GLU A 392 -20.63 -5.93 49.37
C GLU A 392 -21.44 -6.01 48.06
N ARG A 393 -21.45 -4.92 47.29
CA ARG A 393 -22.12 -4.85 45.98
C ARG A 393 -21.20 -5.40 44.87
N PRO A 394 -21.59 -6.44 44.10
CA PRO A 394 -20.73 -6.99 43.05
C PRO A 394 -20.80 -6.20 41.75
N PHE A 395 -19.64 -5.71 41.28
CA PHE A 395 -19.50 -5.03 40.00
C PHE A 395 -18.61 -5.84 39.05
N ILE A 396 -19.13 -6.22 37.88
CA ILE A 396 -18.40 -7.05 36.91
C ILE A 396 -18.08 -6.25 35.64
N ALA A 397 -16.83 -6.25 35.21
CA ALA A 397 -16.39 -5.57 34.00
C ALA A 397 -15.75 -6.53 32.98
N PHE A 398 -16.25 -6.53 31.74
CA PHE A 398 -15.63 -7.20 30.60
C PHE A 398 -14.90 -6.19 29.73
N LEU A 399 -13.57 -6.24 29.72
CA LEU A 399 -12.74 -5.19 29.11
C LEU A 399 -12.01 -5.71 27.88
N CYS A 400 -12.31 -5.14 26.70
CA CYS A 400 -11.62 -5.47 25.47
C CYS A 400 -10.14 -5.09 25.55
N SER A 401 -9.27 -6.00 25.14
CA SER A 401 -7.81 -5.87 25.08
C SER A 401 -7.30 -4.78 24.12
N ASN A 402 -8.16 -4.19 23.30
CA ASN A 402 -7.87 -3.00 22.46
C ASN A 402 -8.59 -1.72 22.92
N SER A 403 -9.30 -1.74 24.05
CA SER A 403 -10.02 -0.58 24.59
C SER A 403 -9.09 0.39 25.33
N ALA A 404 -9.66 1.46 25.89
CA ALA A 404 -8.97 2.35 26.82
C ALA A 404 -8.26 1.61 27.97
N ALA A 405 -8.77 0.46 28.39
CA ALA A 405 -8.24 -0.33 29.49
C ALA A 405 -7.07 -1.27 29.11
N ALA A 406 -6.62 -1.27 27.85
CA ALA A 406 -5.63 -2.24 27.35
C ALA A 406 -4.34 -2.32 28.20
N ASP A 407 -3.88 -1.18 28.73
CA ASP A 407 -2.64 -1.11 29.52
C ASP A 407 -2.86 -1.38 31.02
N PHE A 408 -4.09 -1.61 31.48
CA PHE A 408 -4.40 -1.84 32.89
C PHE A 408 -3.92 -3.21 33.34
N ALA A 409 -3.56 -3.31 34.62
CA ALA A 409 -3.12 -4.55 35.24
C ALA A 409 -4.27 -5.20 36.00
N VAL A 410 -4.43 -6.52 35.82
CA VAL A 410 -5.47 -7.32 36.47
C VAL A 410 -4.83 -8.53 37.14
N ASP A 411 -5.11 -8.74 38.42
CA ASP A 411 -4.64 -9.92 39.14
C ASP A 411 -5.49 -11.18 38.82
N ALA A 412 -5.09 -12.34 39.32
CA ALA A 412 -5.81 -13.59 39.09
C ALA A 412 -7.24 -13.60 39.66
N GLN A 413 -7.52 -12.73 40.63
CA GLN A 413 -8.84 -12.54 41.23
C GLN A 413 -9.65 -11.45 40.51
N GLY A 414 -9.18 -10.93 39.37
CA GLY A 414 -9.89 -9.91 38.60
C GLY A 414 -9.82 -8.52 39.22
N ARG A 415 -9.01 -8.25 40.24
CA ARG A 415 -8.87 -6.91 40.81
C ARG A 415 -7.98 -6.06 39.92
N CYS A 416 -8.41 -4.82 39.71
CA CYS A 416 -7.73 -3.84 38.87
C CYS A 416 -7.53 -2.55 39.68
N PRO A 417 -6.28 -2.11 39.95
CA PRO A 417 -6.02 -0.89 40.71
C PRO A 417 -6.68 0.36 40.12
N GLU A 418 -6.77 0.44 38.79
CA GLU A 418 -7.38 1.57 38.08
C GLU A 418 -8.93 1.58 38.17
N LEU A 419 -9.55 0.44 38.50
CA LEU A 419 -10.99 0.26 38.62
C LEU A 419 -11.37 -0.34 39.97
N PRO A 420 -11.19 0.40 41.08
CA PRO A 420 -11.47 -0.11 42.42
C PRO A 420 -12.95 -0.50 42.59
N GLY A 421 -13.18 -1.68 43.16
CA GLY A 421 -14.51 -2.28 43.36
C GLY A 421 -15.03 -3.08 42.17
N TRP A 422 -14.39 -3.00 41.00
CA TRP A 422 -14.75 -3.83 39.84
C TRP A 422 -13.94 -5.13 39.82
N ARG A 423 -14.61 -6.25 39.53
CA ARG A 423 -13.97 -7.51 39.13
C ARG A 423 -13.92 -7.56 37.60
N VAL A 424 -12.71 -7.55 37.07
CA VAL A 424 -12.40 -7.40 35.65
C VAL A 424 -12.10 -8.75 35.01
N ILE A 425 -12.75 -9.00 33.88
CA ILE A 425 -12.42 -10.07 32.93
C ILE A 425 -11.86 -9.41 31.67
N PRO A 426 -10.54 -9.53 31.44
CA PRO A 426 -9.95 -9.20 30.14
C PRO A 426 -10.56 -10.08 29.06
N VAL A 427 -10.98 -9.50 27.93
CA VAL A 427 -11.49 -10.25 26.78
C VAL A 427 -10.80 -9.82 25.48
N PRO A 428 -10.59 -10.72 24.52
CA PRO A 428 -9.95 -10.37 23.24
C PRO A 428 -10.76 -9.32 22.46
N CYS A 429 -12.08 -9.43 22.51
CA CYS A 429 -13.01 -8.52 21.90
C CYS A 429 -14.26 -8.42 22.77
N ALA A 430 -14.89 -7.25 22.81
CA ALA A 430 -16.22 -7.13 23.41
C ALA A 430 -17.25 -8.08 22.76
N GLY A 431 -17.03 -8.47 21.50
CA GLY A 431 -17.86 -9.44 20.78
C GLY A 431 -17.84 -10.87 21.36
N TRP A 432 -16.85 -11.20 22.20
CA TRP A 432 -16.76 -12.47 22.93
C TRP A 432 -17.81 -12.56 24.05
N VAL A 433 -18.23 -11.42 24.60
CA VAL A 433 -19.18 -11.39 25.72
C VAL A 433 -20.56 -11.82 25.24
N HIS A 434 -20.97 -13.00 25.70
CA HIS A 434 -22.28 -13.58 25.38
C HIS A 434 -23.38 -12.92 26.22
N ALA A 435 -24.54 -12.61 25.63
CA ALA A 435 -25.67 -11.97 26.33
C ALA A 435 -26.11 -12.75 27.59
N LEU A 436 -26.23 -14.08 27.50
CA LEU A 436 -26.50 -14.96 28.67
C LEU A 436 -25.48 -14.84 29.81
N THR A 437 -24.21 -14.51 29.53
CA THR A 437 -23.22 -14.30 30.60
C THR A 437 -23.60 -13.06 31.43
N ILE A 438 -24.07 -12.01 30.76
CA ILE A 438 -24.53 -10.78 31.40
C ILE A 438 -25.85 -11.03 32.13
N GLU A 439 -26.83 -11.69 31.50
CA GLU A 439 -28.10 -12.04 32.14
C GLU A 439 -27.90 -12.90 33.40
N ARG A 440 -26.95 -13.84 33.36
CA ARG A 440 -26.61 -14.70 34.49
C ARG A 440 -25.99 -13.92 35.64
N ALA A 441 -25.02 -13.03 35.35
CA ALA A 441 -24.39 -12.20 36.37
C ALA A 441 -25.41 -11.33 37.11
N ILE A 442 -26.28 -10.64 36.38
CA ILE A 442 -27.34 -9.81 36.98
C ILE A 442 -28.33 -10.66 37.80
N ARG A 443 -28.77 -11.81 37.27
CA ARG A 443 -29.66 -12.75 38.00
C ARG A 443 -29.07 -13.29 39.28
N ARG A 444 -27.74 -13.35 39.38
CA ARG A 444 -27.01 -13.83 40.55
C ARG A 444 -26.73 -12.72 41.56
N GLY A 445 -27.14 -11.48 41.28
CA GLY A 445 -27.02 -10.35 42.21
C GLY A 445 -25.93 -9.33 41.85
N ALA A 446 -25.33 -9.40 40.66
CA ALA A 446 -24.43 -8.33 40.22
C ALA A 446 -25.19 -7.00 40.08
N GLU A 447 -24.71 -5.97 40.77
CA GLU A 447 -25.28 -4.63 40.76
C GLU A 447 -25.14 -3.95 39.40
N ALA A 448 -23.95 -4.09 38.78
CA ALA A 448 -23.69 -3.55 37.46
C ALA A 448 -22.78 -4.46 36.65
N VAL A 449 -23.03 -4.49 35.33
CA VAL A 449 -22.17 -5.18 34.37
C VAL A 449 -21.72 -4.18 33.31
N LEU A 450 -20.42 -3.91 33.28
CA LEU A 450 -19.79 -3.02 32.32
C LEU A 450 -19.14 -3.84 31.20
N VAL A 451 -19.42 -3.50 29.95
CA VAL A 451 -18.73 -4.08 28.78
C VAL A 451 -18.05 -2.95 28.01
N ALA A 452 -16.72 -2.99 27.88
CA ALA A 452 -15.95 -1.96 27.21
C ALA A 452 -15.38 -2.46 25.86
N GLY A 453 -15.69 -1.74 24.78
CA GLY A 453 -15.13 -1.94 23.43
C GLY A 453 -14.08 -0.90 23.03
N CYS A 454 -13.33 -1.18 21.96
CA CYS A 454 -12.41 -0.19 21.37
C CYS A 454 -13.18 0.95 20.67
N GLY A 455 -12.93 2.20 21.06
CA GLY A 455 -13.66 3.37 20.56
C GLY A 455 -13.06 4.00 19.31
N SER A 456 -13.04 3.28 18.19
CA SER A 456 -12.54 3.82 16.91
C SER A 456 -13.56 3.68 15.78
N SER A 457 -13.47 4.59 14.81
CA SER A 457 -14.08 4.50 13.47
C SER A 457 -13.71 3.19 12.73
N ASP A 458 -12.56 2.60 13.07
CA ASP A 458 -12.06 1.32 12.57
C ASP A 458 -11.74 0.33 13.73
N PRO A 459 -12.72 -0.44 14.23
CA PRO A 459 -12.52 -1.40 15.31
C PRO A 459 -11.54 -2.53 14.96
N TYR A 460 -10.69 -2.94 15.91
CA TYR A 460 -9.63 -3.94 15.69
C TYR A 460 -10.13 -5.26 15.10
N TYR A 461 -11.19 -5.84 15.69
CA TYR A 461 -11.84 -7.06 15.21
C TYR A 461 -13.15 -6.79 14.45
N ARG A 462 -13.18 -5.67 13.71
CA ARG A 462 -14.24 -5.28 12.76
C ARG A 462 -15.64 -5.17 13.38
N GLU A 463 -16.38 -6.26 13.45
CA GLU A 463 -17.81 -6.27 13.78
C GLU A 463 -18.12 -6.60 15.25
N GLY A 464 -17.14 -6.96 16.07
CA GLY A 464 -17.38 -7.38 17.46
C GLY A 464 -18.18 -6.36 18.28
N ILE A 465 -17.82 -5.07 18.20
CA ILE A 465 -18.54 -3.98 18.88
C ILE A 465 -19.97 -3.84 18.37
N LYS A 466 -20.14 -3.89 17.04
CA LYS A 466 -21.45 -3.80 16.38
C LYS A 466 -22.37 -4.92 16.87
N TRP A 467 -21.86 -6.15 16.95
CA TRP A 467 -22.63 -7.31 17.44
C TRP A 467 -22.96 -7.21 18.91
N THR A 468 -22.02 -6.81 19.77
CA THR A 468 -22.30 -6.61 21.19
C THR A 468 -23.37 -5.53 21.40
N LYS A 469 -23.28 -4.38 20.72
CA LYS A 469 -24.30 -3.32 20.79
C LYS A 469 -25.69 -3.84 20.40
N LYS A 470 -25.80 -4.52 19.26
CA LYS A 470 -27.08 -5.06 18.78
C LYS A 470 -27.67 -6.12 19.70
N ARG A 471 -26.84 -7.02 20.26
CA ARG A 471 -27.30 -8.04 21.22
C ARG A 471 -27.85 -7.41 22.50
N LEU A 472 -27.15 -6.40 23.03
CA LEU A 472 -27.56 -5.66 24.23
C LEU A 472 -28.80 -4.78 24.03
N ALA A 473 -29.01 -4.31 22.80
CA ALA A 473 -30.22 -3.59 22.39
C ALA A 473 -31.41 -4.51 22.08
N GLY A 474 -31.22 -5.85 22.08
CA GLY A 474 -32.28 -6.80 21.70
C GLY A 474 -32.51 -6.92 20.18
N GLU A 475 -31.65 -6.32 19.35
CA GLU A 475 -31.77 -6.30 17.89
C GLU A 475 -31.11 -7.52 17.19
N ARG A 476 -30.33 -8.32 17.93
CA ARG A 476 -29.61 -9.49 17.37
C ARG A 476 -29.49 -10.64 18.37
N GLN A 477 -29.64 -11.86 17.87
CA GLN A 477 -29.41 -13.07 18.65
C GLN A 477 -27.92 -13.29 18.96
N PRO A 478 -27.56 -13.87 20.11
CA PRO A 478 -28.43 -14.11 21.26
C PRO A 478 -28.85 -12.78 21.92
N TYR A 479 -30.17 -12.60 22.08
CA TYR A 479 -30.74 -11.36 22.60
C TYR A 479 -30.42 -11.19 24.09
N PHE A 480 -30.15 -9.96 24.50
CA PHE A 480 -30.25 -9.57 25.90
C PHE A 480 -31.72 -9.28 26.22
N ARG A 481 -32.36 -10.16 26.99
CA ARG A 481 -33.81 -10.15 27.22
C ARG A 481 -34.18 -9.25 28.40
N ARG A 482 -34.11 -7.94 28.19
CA ARG A 482 -34.48 -6.92 29.21
C ARG A 482 -35.88 -7.15 29.77
N GLU A 483 -36.87 -7.31 28.90
CA GLU A 483 -38.27 -7.52 29.28
C GLU A 483 -38.45 -8.73 30.22
N LYS A 484 -37.74 -9.84 29.95
CA LYS A 484 -37.79 -11.05 30.78
C LYS A 484 -37.10 -10.89 32.14
N LEU A 485 -36.17 -9.96 32.26
CA LEU A 485 -35.52 -9.62 33.53
C LEU A 485 -36.42 -8.66 34.32
N HIS A 486 -36.97 -7.64 33.66
CA HIS A 486 -37.93 -6.70 34.26
C HIS A 486 -39.20 -7.39 34.74
N SER A 487 -39.72 -8.38 34.01
CA SER A 487 -40.86 -9.19 34.45
C SER A 487 -40.58 -10.05 35.70
N LYS A 488 -39.32 -10.10 36.14
CA LYS A 488 -38.86 -10.78 37.35
C LYS A 488 -38.37 -9.77 38.40
N GLU A 489 -38.69 -8.49 38.24
CA GLU A 489 -38.29 -7.39 39.12
C GLU A 489 -36.76 -7.23 39.23
N ILE A 490 -36.02 -7.68 38.21
CA ILE A 490 -34.57 -7.55 38.16
C ILE A 490 -34.22 -6.25 37.43
N ASP A 491 -33.55 -5.33 38.12
CA ASP A 491 -33.05 -4.11 37.50
C ASP A 491 -31.92 -4.42 36.50
N THR A 492 -32.02 -3.80 35.32
CA THR A 492 -31.00 -3.89 34.27
C THR A 492 -30.32 -2.54 34.02
N SER A 493 -30.67 -1.51 34.77
CA SER A 493 -30.10 -0.17 34.66
C SER A 493 -28.58 -0.18 34.89
N GLY A 494 -28.03 -1.15 35.63
CA GLY A 494 -26.59 -1.33 35.80
C GLY A 494 -25.84 -1.93 34.59
N VAL A 495 -26.52 -2.39 33.53
CA VAL A 495 -25.84 -2.96 32.34
C VAL A 495 -25.45 -1.85 31.36
N ARG A 496 -24.15 -1.67 31.12
CA ARG A 496 -23.64 -0.62 30.23
C ARG A 496 -22.62 -1.14 29.22
N PHE A 497 -22.75 -0.64 28.00
CA PHE A 497 -21.76 -0.82 26.94
C PHE A 497 -21.11 0.52 26.61
N VAL A 498 -19.79 0.61 26.72
CA VAL A 498 -19.04 1.84 26.46
C VAL A 498 -17.95 1.58 25.44
N THR A 499 -17.58 2.61 24.68
CA THR A 499 -16.51 2.52 23.68
C THR A 499 -15.52 3.64 23.86
N TYR A 500 -14.27 3.30 24.15
CA TYR A 500 -13.18 4.25 24.32
C TYR A 500 -11.91 3.72 23.65
N ASN A 501 -11.18 4.57 22.94
CA ASN A 501 -9.88 4.19 22.37
C ASN A 501 -8.77 4.23 23.44
N ARG A 502 -7.59 3.68 23.12
CA ARG A 502 -6.45 3.57 24.04
C ARG A 502 -5.95 4.91 24.60
N THR A 503 -6.28 6.04 23.98
CA THR A 503 -5.89 7.39 24.42
C THR A 503 -6.88 8.01 25.42
N GLN A 504 -8.01 7.35 25.68
CA GLN A 504 -9.11 7.88 26.50
C GLN A 504 -9.20 7.23 27.89
N LYS A 505 -8.05 6.87 28.48
CA LYS A 505 -7.98 6.18 29.79
C LYS A 505 -8.74 6.92 30.89
N ALA A 506 -8.49 8.22 31.06
CA ALA A 506 -9.12 9.02 32.11
C ALA A 506 -10.66 9.08 31.96
N ALA A 507 -11.16 9.29 30.74
CA ALA A 507 -12.59 9.33 30.47
C ALA A 507 -13.27 7.96 30.73
N PHE A 508 -12.58 6.87 30.41
CA PHE A 508 -13.06 5.52 30.71
C PHE A 508 -13.12 5.26 32.22
N ILE A 509 -12.08 5.61 32.97
CA ILE A 509 -12.04 5.46 34.44
C ILE A 509 -13.16 6.28 35.08
N ASP A 510 -13.35 7.52 34.65
CA ASP A 510 -14.44 8.38 35.12
C ASP A 510 -15.82 7.74 34.87
N THR A 511 -16.05 7.22 33.66
CA THR A 511 -17.31 6.54 33.32
C THR A 511 -17.56 5.31 34.21
N ALA A 512 -16.54 4.50 34.44
CA ALA A 512 -16.65 3.30 35.30
C ALA A 512 -16.89 3.67 36.77
N LYS A 513 -16.28 4.75 37.27
CA LYS A 513 -16.56 5.29 38.62
C LYS A 513 -18.00 5.77 38.74
N ARG A 514 -18.45 6.62 37.81
CA ARG A 514 -19.82 7.16 37.80
C ARG A 514 -20.88 6.04 37.76
N LEU A 515 -20.65 5.00 36.95
CA LEU A 515 -21.55 3.85 36.89
C LEU A 515 -21.61 3.09 38.24
N ARG A 516 -20.47 2.90 38.90
CA ARG A 516 -20.42 2.26 40.23
C ARG A 516 -21.14 3.09 41.29
N ASP A 517 -20.99 4.41 41.20
CA ASP A 517 -21.58 5.38 42.12
C ASP A 517 -23.09 5.63 41.82
N GLY A 518 -23.69 4.89 40.86
CA GLY A 518 -25.11 4.98 40.52
C GLY A 518 -25.51 6.15 39.62
N VAL A 519 -24.53 6.92 39.13
CA VAL A 519 -24.75 8.07 38.24
C VAL A 519 -24.86 7.58 36.80
N ILE A 520 -26.09 7.51 36.29
CA ILE A 520 -26.39 7.16 34.90
C ILE A 520 -26.48 8.43 34.06
N ASP A 521 -25.45 8.70 33.24
CA ASP A 521 -25.56 9.75 32.21
C ASP A 521 -26.41 9.24 31.04
N GLU A 522 -27.58 9.83 30.82
CA GLU A 522 -28.51 9.43 29.75
C GLU A 522 -28.14 9.98 28.36
N LYS A 523 -27.19 10.93 28.25
CA LYS A 523 -26.92 11.63 26.98
C LYS A 523 -25.46 11.58 26.56
N GLU A 524 -25.17 10.83 25.50
CA GLU A 524 -24.02 11.12 24.64
C GLU A 524 -24.13 12.58 24.15
N LYS A 525 -23.11 13.41 24.37
CA LYS A 525 -23.07 14.78 23.83
C LYS A 525 -23.05 14.72 22.31
N GLY A 526 -24.21 14.88 21.69
CA GLY A 526 -24.35 14.93 20.23
C GLY A 526 -23.70 16.18 19.63
N TYR A 527 -23.20 16.07 18.40
CA TYR A 527 -22.67 17.21 17.66
C TYR A 527 -23.83 18.08 17.15
N SER A 528 -23.75 19.39 17.33
CA SER A 528 -24.67 20.31 16.66
C SER A 528 -24.46 20.25 15.14
N PRO A 529 -25.52 20.41 14.32
CA PRO A 529 -25.41 20.35 12.86
C PRO A 529 -24.34 21.31 12.30
N ALA A 530 -24.33 22.57 12.76
CA ALA A 530 -23.36 23.58 12.32
C ALA A 530 -21.90 23.17 12.58
N LYS A 531 -21.61 22.60 13.77
CA LYS A 531 -20.27 22.12 14.09
C LYS A 531 -19.82 20.98 13.17
N LYS A 532 -20.74 20.10 12.75
CA LYS A 532 -20.43 19.00 11.81
C LYS A 532 -20.02 19.52 10.44
N TYR A 533 -20.73 20.51 9.89
CA TYR A 533 -20.44 21.04 8.56
C TYR A 533 -19.11 21.81 8.55
N VAL A 534 -18.91 22.73 9.50
CA VAL A 534 -17.65 23.49 9.61
C VAL A 534 -16.48 22.53 9.84
N GLY A 535 -16.64 21.55 10.73
CA GLY A 535 -15.64 20.51 10.96
C GLY A 535 -15.30 19.72 9.70
N GLY A 536 -16.31 19.32 8.92
CA GLY A 536 -16.12 18.61 7.65
C GLY A 536 -15.39 19.44 6.60
N VAL A 537 -15.67 20.73 6.49
CA VAL A 537 -14.97 21.64 5.57
C VAL A 537 -13.51 21.84 5.98
N LEU A 538 -13.24 22.06 7.28
CA LEU A 538 -11.87 22.20 7.78
C LEU A 538 -11.03 20.93 7.54
N VAL A 539 -11.61 19.76 7.78
CA VAL A 539 -10.95 18.48 7.48
C VAL A 539 -10.72 18.32 5.98
N ALA A 540 -11.68 18.69 5.13
CA ALA A 540 -11.53 18.64 3.68
C ALA A 540 -10.40 19.55 3.20
N ALA A 541 -10.37 20.80 3.66
CA ALA A 541 -9.37 21.79 3.30
C ALA A 541 -7.96 21.33 3.71
N LEU A 542 -7.80 20.81 4.93
CA LEU A 542 -6.52 20.29 5.40
C LEU A 542 -6.04 19.10 4.57
N LEU A 543 -6.90 18.11 4.32
CA LEU A 543 -6.52 16.94 3.53
C LEU A 543 -6.21 17.32 2.08
N SER A 544 -6.99 18.22 1.50
CA SER A 544 -6.77 18.71 0.12
C SER A 544 -5.45 19.48 0.04
N ALA A 545 -5.14 20.33 1.02
CA ALA A 545 -3.88 21.05 1.07
C ALA A 545 -2.68 20.09 1.12
N ILE A 546 -2.77 19.01 1.91
CA ILE A 546 -1.72 17.98 1.97
C ILE A 546 -1.55 17.28 0.61
N VAL A 547 -2.65 16.87 -0.01
CA VAL A 547 -2.63 16.17 -1.30
C VAL A 547 -2.05 17.07 -2.38
N VAL A 548 -2.59 18.28 -2.55
CA VAL A 548 -2.21 19.23 -3.60
C VAL A 548 -0.78 19.74 -3.42
N ALA A 549 -0.34 20.01 -2.18
CA ALA A 549 1.02 20.53 -1.95
C ALA A 549 2.12 19.56 -2.40
N ALA A 550 1.87 18.25 -2.33
CA ALA A 550 2.80 17.24 -2.83
C ALA A 550 2.66 16.99 -4.34
N SER A 551 1.51 17.33 -4.93
CA SER A 551 1.22 17.16 -6.36
C SER A 551 1.99 18.12 -7.27
N ASP A 552 2.37 19.30 -6.75
CA ASP A 552 3.04 20.39 -7.50
C ASP A 552 4.25 20.94 -6.72
N ALA A 553 5.00 20.04 -6.08
CA ALA A 553 6.15 20.41 -5.28
C ALA A 553 7.38 20.71 -6.15
N PRO A 554 8.38 21.49 -5.70
CA PRO A 554 9.60 21.71 -6.46
C PRO A 554 10.32 20.39 -6.80
N SER A 555 10.87 20.29 -8.01
CA SER A 555 11.73 19.16 -8.39
C SER A 555 12.97 19.11 -7.50
N LEU A 556 13.37 17.88 -7.14
CA LEU A 556 14.60 17.58 -6.39
C LEU A 556 15.75 17.14 -7.32
N VAL A 557 15.51 17.16 -8.63
CA VAL A 557 16.49 16.82 -9.67
C VAL A 557 17.42 18.03 -9.87
N PRO A 558 18.75 17.87 -9.75
CA PRO A 558 19.70 18.94 -10.06
C PRO A 558 19.59 19.37 -11.52
N THR A 559 19.77 20.66 -11.77
CA THR A 559 19.63 21.25 -13.09
C THR A 559 21.02 21.56 -13.61
N ASN A 560 21.44 20.90 -14.68
CA ASN A 560 22.69 21.21 -15.37
C ASN A 560 22.37 22.01 -16.64
N THR A 561 22.83 23.26 -16.66
CA THR A 561 22.63 24.19 -17.78
C THR A 561 23.87 24.32 -18.67
N GLU A 562 24.92 23.55 -18.40
CA GLU A 562 26.10 23.52 -19.27
C GLU A 562 25.73 22.93 -20.64
N PRO A 563 26.10 23.60 -21.75
CA PRO A 563 25.94 23.04 -23.08
C PRO A 563 26.66 21.70 -23.19
N GLN A 564 26.08 20.76 -23.93
CA GLN A 564 26.68 19.44 -24.11
C GLN A 564 26.81 19.08 -25.59
N LEU A 565 27.95 18.51 -25.95
CA LEU A 565 28.10 17.73 -27.18
C LEU A 565 27.83 16.26 -26.85
N VAL A 566 26.86 15.66 -27.52
CA VAL A 566 26.53 14.25 -27.38
C VAL A 566 26.90 13.52 -28.67
N VAL A 567 27.89 12.65 -28.61
CA VAL A 567 28.31 11.84 -29.76
C VAL A 567 27.84 10.41 -29.53
N SER A 568 26.95 9.91 -30.38
CA SER A 568 26.45 8.54 -30.26
C SER A 568 26.67 7.75 -31.54
N VAL A 569 27.38 6.64 -31.43
CA VAL A 569 27.84 5.84 -32.56
C VAL A 569 27.25 4.45 -32.47
N LYS A 570 26.65 4.00 -33.57
CA LYS A 570 26.28 2.60 -33.78
C LYS A 570 26.94 2.16 -35.06
N HIS A 571 28.11 1.54 -34.91
CA HIS A 571 28.89 1.08 -36.03
C HIS A 571 28.98 -0.44 -36.02
N ARG A 572 28.82 -1.05 -37.19
CA ARG A 572 29.00 -2.50 -37.38
C ARG A 572 30.20 -2.73 -38.32
N PRO A 573 31.43 -2.80 -37.80
CA PRO A 573 32.63 -3.12 -38.59
C PRO A 573 32.52 -4.53 -39.15
N ASP A 574 33.24 -4.83 -40.24
CA ASP A 574 33.27 -6.17 -40.82
C ASP A 574 33.75 -7.22 -39.80
N ALA A 575 33.17 -8.41 -39.90
CA ALA A 575 33.50 -9.50 -38.99
C ALA A 575 34.88 -10.07 -39.32
N VAL A 576 35.66 -10.33 -38.27
CA VAL A 576 36.93 -11.06 -38.33
C VAL A 576 36.64 -12.51 -37.97
N GLU A 577 37.18 -13.43 -38.77
CA GLU A 577 37.01 -14.86 -38.57
C GLU A 577 38.35 -15.46 -38.15
N ASN A 578 38.44 -15.91 -36.89
CA ASN A 578 39.62 -16.54 -36.33
C ASN A 578 39.41 -18.05 -36.29
N CYS A 579 39.93 -18.73 -37.31
CA CYS A 579 39.88 -20.19 -37.40
C CYS A 579 41.11 -20.84 -36.79
N ARG A 580 40.90 -21.78 -35.88
CA ARG A 580 41.94 -22.70 -35.38
C ARG A 580 41.58 -24.14 -35.63
N ASP A 581 42.58 -25.00 -35.78
CA ASP A 581 42.35 -26.43 -35.86
C ASP A 581 41.86 -26.98 -34.51
N ILE A 582 40.92 -27.93 -34.55
CA ILE A 582 40.41 -28.60 -33.35
C ILE A 582 41.50 -29.50 -32.77
N SER A 583 41.80 -29.36 -31.47
CA SER A 583 42.81 -30.18 -30.79
C SER A 583 42.39 -31.66 -30.72
N ALA A 584 43.37 -32.57 -30.57
CA ALA A 584 43.09 -34.00 -30.48
C ALA A 584 42.21 -34.36 -29.26
N GLU A 585 42.35 -33.62 -28.16
CA GLU A 585 41.59 -33.79 -26.93
C GLU A 585 40.13 -33.33 -27.11
N GLU A 586 39.88 -32.20 -27.76
CA GLU A 586 38.55 -31.71 -28.10
C GLU A 586 37.84 -32.61 -29.13
N LYS A 587 38.56 -33.18 -30.11
CA LYS A 587 38.02 -34.20 -31.03
C LYS A 587 37.58 -35.48 -30.31
N SER A 588 38.20 -35.80 -29.17
CA SER A 588 37.87 -37.01 -28.41
C SER A 588 36.62 -36.86 -27.55
N THR A 589 36.29 -35.62 -27.14
CA THR A 589 35.13 -35.30 -26.29
C THR A 589 33.92 -34.81 -27.09
N THR A 590 34.12 -34.35 -28.33
CA THR A 590 33.04 -33.86 -29.21
C THR A 590 32.48 -34.98 -30.08
N MET A 591 31.16 -35.18 -30.07
CA MET A 591 30.50 -36.19 -30.92
C MET A 591 30.74 -35.92 -32.41
N ARG A 592 30.98 -36.98 -33.21
CA ARG A 592 31.33 -36.88 -34.65
C ARG A 592 30.41 -35.97 -35.49
N HIS A 593 29.12 -35.86 -35.17
CA HIS A 593 28.17 -35.02 -35.90
C HIS A 593 28.19 -33.53 -35.49
N MET A 594 28.93 -33.19 -34.43
CA MET A 594 29.17 -31.82 -33.98
C MET A 594 30.60 -31.34 -34.31
N GLN A 595 31.44 -32.20 -34.90
CA GLN A 595 32.77 -31.81 -35.37
C GLN A 595 32.63 -31.08 -36.71
N ALA A 596 33.25 -29.90 -36.82
CA ALA A 596 33.28 -29.15 -38.07
C ALA A 596 33.89 -30.00 -39.19
N ALA A 597 33.30 -29.97 -40.38
CA ALA A 597 33.65 -30.84 -41.50
C ALA A 597 35.09 -30.61 -42.03
N ASP A 598 35.61 -29.40 -41.84
CA ASP A 598 36.97 -28.98 -42.18
C ASP A 598 37.96 -29.13 -41.01
N GLY A 599 37.50 -29.61 -39.85
CA GLY A 599 38.32 -29.81 -38.67
C GLY A 599 38.75 -28.53 -37.95
N LYS A 600 38.13 -27.39 -38.27
CA LYS A 600 38.44 -26.07 -37.71
C LYS A 600 37.29 -25.52 -36.86
N ILE A 601 37.62 -24.81 -35.78
CA ILE A 601 36.69 -23.95 -35.06
C ILE A 601 36.99 -22.52 -35.50
N CYS A 602 36.02 -21.90 -36.16
CA CYS A 602 36.08 -20.50 -36.55
C CYS A 602 35.24 -19.68 -35.57
N GLU A 603 35.90 -18.85 -34.78
CA GLU A 603 35.24 -17.84 -33.95
C GLU A 603 35.08 -16.57 -34.79
N ARG A 604 33.82 -16.20 -35.02
CA ARG A 604 33.46 -14.97 -35.72
C ARG A 604 33.16 -13.89 -34.68
N SER A 605 33.99 -12.86 -34.62
CA SER A 605 33.77 -11.68 -33.79
C SER A 605 33.89 -10.41 -34.64
N ARG A 606 33.44 -9.27 -34.13
CA ARG A 606 33.66 -7.96 -34.76
C ARG A 606 34.68 -7.19 -33.95
N PRO A 607 35.60 -6.45 -34.61
CA PRO A 607 36.49 -5.53 -33.92
C PRO A 607 35.70 -4.46 -33.16
N ASP A 608 36.30 -3.95 -32.10
CA ASP A 608 35.72 -2.88 -31.30
C ASP A 608 35.67 -1.58 -32.10
N VAL A 609 34.67 -0.76 -31.84
CA VAL A 609 34.46 0.52 -32.51
C VAL A 609 35.23 1.59 -31.77
N ARG A 610 36.07 2.33 -32.48
CA ARG A 610 36.85 3.43 -31.91
C ARG A 610 36.28 4.76 -32.34
N VAL A 611 36.12 5.68 -31.40
CA VAL A 611 35.53 7.00 -31.59
C VAL A 611 36.51 8.05 -31.06
N GLY A 612 36.98 8.93 -31.93
CA GLY A 612 37.78 10.10 -31.57
C GLY A 612 36.95 11.37 -31.70
N ILE A 613 37.09 12.29 -30.74
CA ILE A 613 36.38 13.58 -30.71
C ILE A 613 37.41 14.70 -30.56
N TRP A 614 37.35 15.68 -31.45
CA TRP A 614 38.14 16.90 -31.41
C TRP A 614 37.23 18.13 -31.31
N LEU A 615 37.60 19.07 -30.46
CA LEU A 615 36.99 20.39 -30.32
C LEU A 615 38.05 21.46 -30.59
N ASP A 616 37.79 22.35 -31.54
CA ASP A 616 38.69 23.43 -31.97
C ASP A 616 40.12 22.95 -32.33
N GLY A 617 40.21 21.72 -32.84
CA GLY A 617 41.47 21.07 -33.22
C GLY A 617 42.19 20.35 -32.07
N GLU A 618 41.74 20.48 -30.82
CA GLU A 618 42.24 19.74 -29.67
C GLU A 618 41.49 18.41 -29.50
N GLN A 619 42.21 17.31 -29.29
CA GLN A 619 41.58 16.00 -29.04
C GLN A 619 41.05 15.96 -27.61
N VAL A 620 39.72 15.96 -27.47
CA VAL A 620 39.06 15.99 -26.16
C VAL A 620 38.66 14.61 -25.65
N GLY A 621 38.61 13.59 -26.52
CA GLY A 621 38.32 12.22 -26.11
C GLY A 621 38.63 11.19 -27.19
N GLU A 622 39.01 9.98 -26.76
CA GLU A 622 39.10 8.78 -27.60
C GLU A 622 38.57 7.58 -26.81
N HIS A 623 37.56 6.92 -27.36
CA HIS A 623 36.80 5.88 -26.69
C HIS A 623 36.72 4.64 -27.57
N VAL A 624 36.77 3.46 -26.94
CA VAL A 624 36.66 2.17 -27.60
C VAL A 624 35.45 1.45 -27.03
N TYR A 625 34.54 1.03 -27.92
CA TYR A 625 33.30 0.35 -27.58
C TYR A 625 33.33 -1.08 -28.11
N GLU A 626 33.21 -2.03 -27.19
CA GLU A 626 33.20 -3.45 -27.50
C GLU A 626 31.99 -3.83 -28.37
N ALA A 627 32.17 -4.83 -29.23
CA ALA A 627 31.07 -5.38 -30.00
C ALA A 627 30.05 -6.07 -29.07
N HIS A 628 28.78 -5.65 -29.15
CA HIS A 628 27.71 -6.21 -28.33
C HIS A 628 27.36 -7.67 -28.72
N GLY A 629 26.74 -8.39 -27.79
CA GLY A 629 26.26 -9.77 -27.97
C GLY A 629 27.14 -10.81 -27.28
N LEU A 630 26.58 -11.97 -26.95
CA LEU A 630 27.30 -13.04 -26.24
C LEU A 630 28.50 -13.61 -27.02
N SER A 631 28.52 -13.40 -28.34
CA SER A 631 29.59 -13.82 -29.24
C SER A 631 30.36 -12.63 -29.86
N SER A 632 30.15 -11.41 -29.36
CA SER A 632 30.79 -10.18 -29.85
C SER A 632 30.62 -9.98 -31.38
N ASP A 633 29.44 -10.31 -31.91
CA ASP A 633 29.11 -10.28 -33.34
C ASP A 633 28.10 -9.18 -33.73
N GLY A 634 27.63 -8.43 -32.73
CA GLY A 634 26.78 -7.26 -32.84
C GLY A 634 27.55 -5.98 -33.19
N PRO A 635 26.84 -4.85 -33.39
CA PRO A 635 27.48 -3.55 -33.57
C PRO A 635 28.20 -3.11 -32.27
N GLY A 636 29.25 -2.32 -32.42
CA GLY A 636 29.78 -1.51 -31.31
C GLY A 636 28.90 -0.27 -31.16
N ILE A 637 28.36 -0.07 -29.96
CA ILE A 637 27.47 1.04 -29.66
C ILE A 637 28.05 1.83 -28.50
N GLY A 638 28.16 3.14 -28.70
CA GLY A 638 28.75 4.05 -27.74
C GLY A 638 28.04 5.38 -27.70
N THR A 639 28.00 6.02 -26.54
CA THR A 639 27.49 7.39 -26.39
C THR A 639 28.38 8.15 -25.42
N GLU A 640 29.04 9.19 -25.91
CA GLU A 640 29.78 10.14 -25.08
C GLU A 640 28.99 11.43 -24.91
N ARG A 641 29.09 12.02 -23.72
CA ARG A 641 28.54 13.33 -23.39
C ARG A 641 29.67 14.21 -22.86
N LEU A 642 29.96 15.30 -23.56
CA LEU A 642 31.03 16.24 -23.23
C LEU A 642 30.41 17.59 -22.90
N ALA A 643 30.77 18.18 -21.76
CA ALA A 643 30.42 19.57 -21.47
C ALA A 643 31.27 20.49 -22.35
N VAL A 644 30.63 21.46 -22.99
CA VAL A 644 31.28 22.42 -23.91
C VAL A 644 30.98 23.83 -23.43
N THR A 645 31.95 24.73 -23.58
CA THR A 645 31.72 26.15 -23.28
C THR A 645 30.66 26.73 -24.22
N PRO A 646 29.82 27.69 -23.76
CA PRO A 646 28.86 28.33 -24.65
C PRO A 646 29.55 29.09 -25.80
N GLY A 647 29.01 28.96 -27.01
CA GLY A 647 29.49 29.63 -28.23
C GLY A 647 29.74 28.69 -29.41
N GLU A 648 30.30 29.24 -30.49
CA GLU A 648 30.66 28.48 -31.68
C GLU A 648 31.95 27.69 -31.47
N HIS A 649 31.88 26.38 -31.71
CA HIS A 649 33.02 25.47 -31.62
C HIS A 649 33.11 24.60 -32.88
N HIS A 650 34.32 24.37 -33.37
CA HIS A 650 34.57 23.47 -34.49
C HIS A 650 34.71 22.03 -33.99
N VAL A 651 33.79 21.15 -34.38
CA VAL A 651 33.70 19.78 -33.89
C VAL A 651 34.10 18.81 -34.98
N THR A 652 35.01 17.89 -34.67
CA THR A 652 35.36 16.78 -35.57
C THR A 652 35.18 15.45 -34.84
N VAL A 653 34.45 14.52 -35.45
CA VAL A 653 34.23 13.16 -34.95
C VAL A 653 34.79 12.17 -35.96
N ARG A 654 35.66 11.27 -35.51
CA ARG A 654 36.23 10.20 -36.35
C ARG A 654 35.88 8.84 -35.77
N LEU A 655 35.60 7.90 -36.67
CA LEU A 655 35.30 6.51 -36.36
C LEU A 655 36.32 5.60 -36.99
N GLY A 656 36.76 4.60 -36.25
CA GLY A 656 37.66 3.56 -36.71
C GLY A 656 37.35 2.24 -36.01
N ASN A 657 38.27 1.28 -36.10
CA ASN A 657 38.11 -0.01 -35.44
C ASN A 657 39.43 -0.48 -34.80
N SER A 658 39.33 -1.34 -33.79
CA SER A 658 40.50 -1.82 -33.04
C SER A 658 41.43 -2.73 -33.85
N ALA A 659 40.95 -3.31 -34.96
CA ALA A 659 41.76 -4.11 -35.87
C ALA A 659 42.75 -3.26 -36.71
N GLN A 660 42.42 -1.99 -36.95
CA GLN A 660 43.26 -1.04 -37.72
C GLN A 660 43.40 0.29 -36.96
N PRO A 661 44.17 0.32 -35.86
CA PRO A 661 44.25 1.48 -34.97
C PRO A 661 44.93 2.71 -35.60
N GLU A 662 45.54 2.60 -36.78
CA GLU A 662 46.09 3.77 -37.46
C GLU A 662 45.13 4.39 -38.49
N GLN A 663 43.96 3.77 -38.71
CA GLN A 663 43.00 4.21 -39.72
C GLN A 663 41.69 4.71 -39.09
N TRP A 664 41.23 5.85 -39.59
CA TRP A 664 39.88 6.37 -39.35
C TRP A 664 39.06 6.08 -40.62
N THR A 665 38.03 5.26 -40.49
CA THR A 665 37.19 4.80 -41.60
C THR A 665 36.11 5.80 -41.96
N HIS A 666 35.62 6.58 -40.98
CA HIS A 666 34.64 7.63 -41.19
C HIS A 666 35.04 8.90 -40.43
N GLU A 667 34.75 10.06 -41.02
CA GLU A 667 35.04 11.37 -40.44
C GLU A 667 33.89 12.32 -40.75
N TRP A 668 33.51 13.11 -39.75
CA TRP A 668 32.60 14.23 -39.87
C TRP A 668 33.19 15.43 -39.15
N SER A 669 33.05 16.62 -39.73
CA SER A 669 33.58 17.86 -39.19
C SER A 669 32.69 19.03 -39.59
N ASP A 670 32.27 19.83 -38.61
CA ASP A 670 31.46 21.04 -38.83
C ASP A 670 31.59 22.02 -37.65
N THR A 671 31.14 23.26 -37.82
CA THR A 671 31.05 24.25 -36.74
C THR A 671 29.66 24.23 -36.13
N LEU A 672 29.59 23.97 -34.83
CA LEU A 672 28.33 23.93 -34.07
C LEU A 672 28.28 25.06 -33.05
N ASP A 673 27.11 25.69 -32.94
CA ASP A 673 26.83 26.69 -31.90
C ASP A 673 26.22 26.04 -30.67
N PHE A 674 26.81 26.27 -29.50
CA PHE A 674 26.42 25.68 -28.23
C PHE A 674 25.73 26.70 -27.32
N ASP A 675 24.40 26.57 -27.24
CA ASP A 675 23.57 27.36 -26.33
C ASP A 675 23.55 26.76 -24.91
N ALA A 676 23.47 27.60 -23.89
CA ALA A 676 23.22 27.15 -22.52
C ALA A 676 21.93 26.32 -22.44
N GLY A 677 21.98 25.21 -21.69
CA GLY A 677 20.84 24.31 -21.51
C GLY A 677 20.47 23.49 -22.75
N ARG A 678 21.29 23.46 -23.80
CA ARG A 678 21.05 22.62 -24.99
C ARG A 678 22.18 21.63 -25.23
N SER A 679 21.77 20.47 -25.73
CA SER A 679 22.66 19.43 -26.23
C SER A 679 22.67 19.50 -27.77
N ARG A 680 23.85 19.45 -28.37
CA ARG A 680 24.02 19.16 -29.80
C ARG A 680 24.35 17.70 -29.95
N VAL A 681 23.62 16.99 -30.80
CA VAL A 681 23.75 15.54 -30.94
C VAL A 681 24.35 15.20 -32.30
N VAL A 682 25.46 14.49 -32.29
CA VAL A 682 26.07 13.90 -33.49
C VAL A 682 25.88 12.39 -33.43
N LEU A 683 24.97 11.89 -34.25
CA LEU A 683 24.67 10.47 -34.37
C LEU A 683 25.43 9.87 -35.55
N TYR A 684 25.90 8.63 -35.39
CA TYR A 684 26.34 7.81 -36.51
C TYR A 684 25.56 6.51 -36.56
N GLU A 685 24.99 6.23 -37.73
CA GLU A 685 24.33 4.97 -38.07
C GLU A 685 24.94 4.40 -39.35
N ASN A 686 25.17 3.09 -39.39
CA ASN A 686 25.74 2.42 -40.58
C ASN A 686 24.97 2.68 -41.88
N THR A 687 23.66 2.93 -41.82
CA THR A 687 22.79 3.12 -42.99
C THR A 687 22.69 4.56 -43.46
N GLU A 688 22.83 5.52 -42.54
CA GLU A 688 22.54 6.94 -42.79
C GLU A 688 23.78 7.83 -42.69
N GLY A 689 24.90 7.30 -42.16
CA GLY A 689 26.11 8.06 -41.92
C GLY A 689 25.99 8.96 -40.69
N PHE A 690 26.66 10.11 -40.72
CA PHE A 690 26.58 11.10 -39.64
C PHE A 690 25.34 11.97 -39.78
N ILE A 691 24.60 12.13 -38.69
CA ILE A 691 23.40 12.95 -38.56
C ILE A 691 23.62 13.92 -37.41
N VAL A 692 23.26 15.20 -37.60
CA VAL A 692 23.45 16.26 -36.61
C VAL A 692 22.10 16.86 -36.28
N GLU A 693 21.75 16.92 -35.00
CA GLU A 693 20.49 17.48 -34.49
C GLU A 693 20.69 18.42 -33.29
#